data_AF-A0A556MGY7-F1
#
_entry.id   AF-A0A556MGY7-F1
#
_cell.length_a   1.000
_cell.length_b   1.000
_cell.length_c   1.000
_cell.angle_alpha   90.00
_cell.angle_beta   90.00
_cell.angle_gamma   90.00
#
_symmetry.space_group_name_H-M   'P 1'
#
loop_
_entity.id
_entity.type
_entity.pdbx_description
1 polymer ?
#
loop_
_entity_poly.entity_id
_entity_poly.type
_entity_poly.pdbx_seq_one_letter_code
_entity_poly.pdbx_strand_id
1 'polypeptide(L)'
;MLLVKNRLLLTLILSACCVCGYSQQIAPLAVKALKAGFVNLPNTAKPGVYWYFMDGNMNKQSITEDLEAMKKAGIGNLIFLEVNVGIPRGPVDFLSDQWQELFKHAVRESERLGIEITLGIGPGWTGSGGPWVKPGQSMQHLVSSSVNVKGGQADKIVLPVPPPKSPYFGDGAFTTELKKQWDDFYEDVAVLAYPTPEVSEKIKDIDEKALYYRAPYSSVQGVKQFLPSVADYPQTTKQAVIDKNKIVDLTKYLKPDGTLNWTPPAGNWTIMRFGRRNNGAITRPAPVPGLGFESDKFDTVALNDHLDNYIGKLIRKVGNPDPKVAGGLKRLHMDSWEMGSQNWTPHFRAEFIKRRGYDPLPYYPVYAGNIVGNREISERFLWDLRQTSQELILEYHAAAVKEYAHRNGMGLSIEPYDMNPTADLELGAVADVPMSEFWSKGLGFNSSFSVVEATSIAHVNGKSLTPAESFTAQNDEGWKQYPGSMKNQGDWAFAAGVNRFVYHTFENQFLPDSLRPGATMGPYGVHWDRNQTWWPMVGDYHKYITRCSYILQQGRTVADVLYLTPEGSPHVFRPPFSAMEGNDTIPDRKGYNFDGCSPGQLYKAGVVNGSIVFPGGASYRILVLPAVKTMTPALLKKITELVKAGATVVGEPPLKSPGLSNYPACDAEIATLVKLVWGTNIDATTQSVHTYGKGRVIWGGELDKQLDNLYPKYELTANILKKMNVSPDFESNGPIRYTRRTNSNWDAYFISNRSDNPVDANASFRNIKGSPQLWDPLTGKTQALPQFKKQGDHTIIPVRLDAYQSYFVVFTKDVRTAPSLKNKNFNTLTTVAKIDGPWNVSFDAKWGGPKNIIFNQLSDWISRPEDGIKYYSGIATYTKSFDFPANIASDKKATFFIDLGNVKDLARVKLNGKDLGVLWTAPWRVEISASALKKQNKLEIEVANRWPNRLIGDDKIANDGIVNDQWPDWLMKGLPRPGKRYTFATYHFYNKNSPLYSSGLLGPVTIQKSN
;
A
#
# COMPACT_ATOMS: atom_id res chain seq x y z
N MET A 1 13.49 -51.95 20.89
CA MET A 1 14.53 -52.08 21.93
C MET A 1 15.88 -51.93 21.22
N LEU A 2 16.75 -51.01 21.68
CA LEU A 2 18.00 -50.53 21.06
C LEU A 2 17.91 -49.75 19.73
N LEU A 3 17.51 -48.46 19.79
CA LEU A 3 17.98 -47.38 18.88
C LEU A 3 17.49 -45.97 19.31
N VAL A 4 17.38 -45.70 20.63
CA VAL A 4 16.92 -44.40 21.18
C VAL A 4 17.88 -43.83 22.24
N LYS A 5 19.14 -44.30 22.29
CA LYS A 5 20.17 -43.76 23.19
C LYS A 5 21.39 -43.32 22.40
N ASN A 6 21.29 -42.21 21.68
CA ASN A 6 22.46 -41.40 21.26
C ASN A 6 22.13 -39.99 20.71
N ARG A 7 20.90 -39.48 20.89
CA ARG A 7 20.55 -38.09 20.53
C ARG A 7 20.31 -37.15 21.72
N LEU A 8 20.45 -37.62 22.96
CA LEU A 8 20.22 -36.80 24.15
C LEU A 8 21.49 -36.25 24.84
N LEU A 9 22.70 -36.62 24.39
CA LEU A 9 23.95 -36.14 25.00
C LEU A 9 24.66 -35.02 24.22
N LEU A 10 24.28 -34.72 22.97
CA LEU A 10 24.87 -33.63 22.18
C LEU A 10 24.12 -32.29 22.33
N THR A 11 22.92 -32.30 22.91
CA THR A 11 22.04 -31.11 23.02
C THR A 11 22.20 -30.36 24.35
N LEU A 12 23.02 -30.85 25.28
CA LEU A 12 23.19 -30.28 26.63
C LEU A 12 24.55 -29.64 26.91
N ILE A 13 25.48 -29.59 25.94
CA ILE A 13 26.78 -28.91 26.09
C ILE A 13 26.95 -27.70 25.14
N LEU A 14 26.05 -27.51 24.18
CA LEU A 14 26.06 -26.33 23.27
C LEU A 14 25.20 -25.14 23.74
N SER A 15 24.54 -25.26 24.90
CA SER A 15 23.63 -24.22 25.44
C SER A 15 24.26 -23.32 26.52
N ALA A 16 25.58 -23.43 26.78
CA ALA A 16 26.23 -22.70 27.88
C ALA A 16 27.52 -21.91 27.52
N CYS A 17 27.95 -21.85 26.25
CA CYS A 17 29.20 -21.17 25.87
C CYS A 17 29.12 -20.17 24.70
N CYS A 18 27.94 -19.61 24.39
CA CYS A 18 27.82 -18.49 23.42
C CYS A 18 27.23 -17.20 24.02
N VAL A 19 27.31 -17.05 25.34
CA VAL A 19 27.01 -15.78 26.03
C VAL A 19 28.26 -15.35 26.77
N CYS A 20 29.15 -14.64 26.05
CA CYS A 20 30.19 -13.73 26.53
C CYS A 20 31.32 -13.72 25.49
N GLY A 21 31.43 -12.64 24.70
CA GLY A 21 32.65 -12.41 23.91
C GLY A 21 32.54 -11.75 22.54
N TYR A 22 31.51 -10.94 22.24
CA TYR A 22 31.59 -9.98 21.12
C TYR A 22 30.81 -8.70 21.46
N SER A 23 31.25 -8.01 22.51
CA SER A 23 30.75 -6.68 22.83
C SER A 23 31.91 -5.82 23.29
N GLN A 24 32.70 -5.32 22.34
CA GLN A 24 33.52 -4.11 22.49
C GLN A 24 34.28 -3.85 21.18
N GLN A 25 33.59 -3.38 20.14
CA GLN A 25 34.16 -2.53 19.05
C GLN A 25 33.15 -2.08 17.98
N ILE A 26 31.87 -2.49 18.02
CA ILE A 26 30.89 -2.19 16.95
C ILE A 26 30.23 -0.78 17.08
N ALA A 27 30.29 -0.13 18.24
CA ALA A 27 29.45 1.04 18.54
C ALA A 27 29.73 2.32 17.70
N PRO A 28 30.99 2.78 17.48
CA PRO A 28 31.26 4.03 16.76
C PRO A 28 31.02 3.95 15.24
N LEU A 29 30.92 2.75 14.67
CA LEU A 29 30.80 2.51 13.24
C LEU A 29 29.38 2.73 12.70
N ALA A 30 28.34 2.54 13.53
CA ALA A 30 26.95 2.52 13.08
C ALA A 30 26.35 3.93 12.79
N VAL A 31 26.66 4.94 13.61
CA VAL A 31 26.18 6.33 13.36
C VAL A 31 26.94 6.97 12.19
N LYS A 32 28.24 6.69 12.08
CA LYS A 32 29.04 7.12 10.94
C LYS A 32 28.49 6.53 9.63
N ALA A 33 28.10 5.26 9.62
CA ALA A 33 27.44 4.63 8.48
C ALA A 33 26.06 5.26 8.18
N LEU A 34 25.24 5.51 9.21
CA LEU A 34 23.96 6.22 9.05
C LEU A 34 24.17 7.59 8.39
N LYS A 35 25.13 8.38 8.87
CA LYS A 35 25.44 9.68 8.27
C LYS A 35 25.99 9.54 6.86
N ALA A 36 26.84 8.54 6.60
CA ALA A 36 27.41 8.29 5.30
C ALA A 36 26.32 8.02 4.24
N GLY A 37 25.32 7.18 4.52
CA GLY A 37 24.23 6.92 3.56
C GLY A 37 23.20 8.05 3.43
N PHE A 38 23.10 8.95 4.44
CA PHE A 38 22.30 10.17 4.34
C PHE A 38 22.91 11.21 3.39
N VAL A 39 24.25 11.24 3.33
CA VAL A 39 25.01 12.12 2.42
C VAL A 39 25.20 11.46 1.06
N ASN A 40 25.63 10.19 1.05
CA ASN A 40 25.89 9.38 -0.14
C ASN A 40 24.71 8.43 -0.37
N LEU A 41 23.74 8.92 -1.15
CA LEU A 41 22.43 8.29 -1.31
C LEU A 41 22.53 6.89 -1.94
N PRO A 42 22.09 5.83 -1.24
CA PRO A 42 22.13 4.47 -1.79
C PRO A 42 21.01 4.24 -2.81
N ASN A 43 21.27 3.42 -3.83
CA ASN A 43 20.26 3.08 -4.85
C ASN A 43 19.03 2.39 -4.24
N THR A 44 19.23 1.60 -3.18
CA THR A 44 18.15 0.92 -2.45
C THR A 44 17.20 1.87 -1.70
N ALA A 45 17.49 3.17 -1.64
CA ALA A 45 16.58 4.14 -1.04
C ALA A 45 15.86 5.01 -2.08
N LYS A 46 16.18 4.86 -3.37
CA LYS A 46 15.58 5.68 -4.43
C LYS A 46 14.09 5.36 -4.60
N PRO A 47 13.27 6.37 -4.96
CA PRO A 47 11.89 6.11 -5.36
C PRO A 47 11.81 5.29 -6.64
N GLY A 48 10.62 4.74 -6.88
CA GLY A 48 10.27 4.01 -8.09
C GLY A 48 9.03 4.56 -8.77
N VAL A 49 8.57 3.87 -9.80
CA VAL A 49 7.36 4.20 -10.55
C VAL A 49 6.62 2.91 -10.94
N TYR A 50 5.29 2.96 -11.02
CA TYR A 50 4.58 2.05 -11.90
C TYR A 50 4.92 2.44 -13.33
N TRP A 51 5.38 1.51 -14.13
CA TRP A 51 5.74 1.73 -15.53
C TRP A 51 4.76 0.97 -16.40
N TYR A 52 3.73 1.70 -16.85
CA TYR A 52 2.66 1.14 -17.65
C TYR A 52 2.95 1.18 -19.14
N PHE A 53 2.44 0.16 -19.82
CA PHE A 53 2.36 0.08 -21.27
C PHE A 53 0.88 -0.11 -21.65
N MET A 54 0.42 0.62 -22.67
CA MET A 54 -0.99 0.62 -23.07
C MET A 54 -1.22 -0.27 -24.29
N ASP A 55 -1.80 -1.46 -24.06
CA ASP A 55 -2.25 -2.44 -25.07
C ASP A 55 -1.40 -2.46 -26.35
N GLY A 56 -0.16 -2.91 -26.24
CA GLY A 56 0.76 -3.06 -27.37
C GLY A 56 1.46 -1.79 -27.87
N ASN A 57 1.25 -0.63 -27.24
CA ASN A 57 1.95 0.61 -27.56
C ASN A 57 3.32 0.65 -26.87
N MET A 58 4.32 0.02 -27.49
CA MET A 58 5.68 -0.08 -26.94
C MET A 58 6.73 -0.24 -28.02
N ASN A 59 7.93 0.31 -27.79
CA ASN A 59 9.07 0.11 -28.69
C ASN A 59 10.42 0.22 -27.96
N LYS A 60 11.52 -0.25 -28.58
CA LYS A 60 12.85 -0.27 -27.95
C LYS A 60 13.37 1.13 -27.62
N GLN A 61 13.11 2.10 -28.48
CA GLN A 61 13.61 3.47 -28.32
C GLN A 61 12.98 4.12 -27.08
N SER A 62 11.65 4.07 -26.95
CA SER A 62 10.96 4.65 -25.79
C SER A 62 11.36 3.97 -24.50
N ILE A 63 11.56 2.65 -24.50
CA ILE A 63 12.07 1.89 -23.36
C ILE A 63 13.45 2.41 -22.91
N THR A 64 14.39 2.58 -23.83
CA THR A 64 15.72 3.12 -23.50
C THR A 64 15.63 4.56 -23.00
N GLU A 65 14.88 5.43 -23.70
CA GLU A 65 14.75 6.84 -23.33
C GLU A 65 14.06 7.03 -21.97
N ASP A 66 13.04 6.22 -21.65
CA ASP A 66 12.38 6.21 -20.35
C ASP A 66 13.34 5.82 -19.24
N LEU A 67 14.05 4.70 -19.39
CA LEU A 67 14.97 4.20 -18.36
C LEU A 67 16.15 5.16 -18.15
N GLU A 68 16.67 5.78 -19.21
CA GLU A 68 17.71 6.81 -19.10
C GLU A 68 17.20 8.08 -18.41
N ALA A 69 15.98 8.51 -18.73
CA ALA A 69 15.33 9.64 -18.06
C ALA A 69 15.08 9.34 -16.57
N MET A 70 14.60 8.14 -16.24
CA MET A 70 14.44 7.64 -14.88
C MET A 70 15.78 7.66 -14.12
N LYS A 71 16.84 7.09 -14.71
CA LYS A 71 18.17 7.05 -14.11
C LYS A 71 18.68 8.46 -13.80
N LYS A 72 18.55 9.38 -14.76
CA LYS A 72 18.97 10.78 -14.62
C LYS A 72 18.15 11.53 -13.56
N ALA A 73 16.84 11.26 -13.48
CA ALA A 73 15.95 11.83 -12.48
C ALA A 73 16.16 11.25 -11.07
N GLY A 74 16.87 10.13 -10.92
CA GLY A 74 17.12 9.49 -9.63
C GLY A 74 16.08 8.43 -9.24
N ILE A 75 15.29 7.94 -10.19
CA ILE A 75 14.47 6.74 -10.03
C ILE A 75 15.38 5.50 -10.00
N GLY A 76 15.10 4.56 -9.10
CA GLY A 76 15.94 3.36 -8.90
C GLY A 76 15.20 2.03 -9.01
N ASN A 77 13.88 2.04 -9.11
CA ASN A 77 13.07 0.83 -9.27
C ASN A 77 11.79 1.12 -10.07
N LEU A 78 11.18 0.10 -10.63
CA LEU A 78 9.90 0.19 -11.32
C LEU A 78 9.08 -1.08 -11.15
N ILE A 79 7.77 -0.96 -11.33
CA ILE A 79 6.83 -2.08 -11.48
C ILE A 79 6.38 -2.12 -12.94
N PHE A 80 6.69 -3.20 -13.65
CA PHE A 80 6.37 -3.36 -15.07
C PHE A 80 5.00 -4.02 -15.21
N LEU A 81 4.04 -3.32 -15.82
CA LEU A 81 2.69 -3.82 -16.10
C LEU A 81 2.25 -3.34 -17.49
N GLU A 82 1.50 -4.19 -18.20
CA GLU A 82 0.80 -3.79 -19.41
C GLU A 82 -0.71 -3.91 -19.19
N VAL A 83 -1.43 -2.87 -19.57
CA VAL A 83 -2.87 -2.73 -19.33
C VAL A 83 -3.58 -2.19 -20.56
N ASN A 84 -4.91 -2.30 -20.59
CA ASN A 84 -5.75 -1.67 -21.62
C ASN A 84 -6.68 -0.62 -20.99
N VAL A 85 -6.27 0.66 -21.05
CA VAL A 85 -7.02 1.75 -20.42
C VAL A 85 -7.05 2.99 -21.33
N GLY A 86 -8.18 3.19 -22.02
CA GLY A 86 -8.54 4.49 -22.60
C GLY A 86 -7.62 5.02 -23.71
N ILE A 87 -6.79 4.17 -24.32
CA ILE A 87 -5.89 4.52 -25.42
C ILE A 87 -6.06 3.51 -26.56
N PRO A 88 -6.06 3.94 -27.84
CA PRO A 88 -6.14 3.04 -28.97
C PRO A 88 -4.97 2.04 -28.98
N ARG A 89 -5.29 0.79 -29.30
CA ARG A 89 -4.34 -0.32 -29.31
C ARG A 89 -3.14 -0.08 -30.23
N GLY A 90 -1.97 -0.53 -29.78
CA GLY A 90 -0.72 -0.53 -30.53
C GLY A 90 -0.47 -1.83 -31.32
N PRO A 91 0.62 -1.89 -32.09
CA PRO A 91 0.87 -2.98 -33.03
C PRO A 91 1.52 -4.23 -32.42
N VAL A 92 1.89 -4.22 -31.12
CA VAL A 92 2.60 -5.34 -30.48
C VAL A 92 1.64 -6.18 -29.65
N ASP A 93 1.38 -7.40 -30.07
CA ASP A 93 0.54 -8.31 -29.30
C ASP A 93 1.23 -8.76 -28.00
N PHE A 94 0.50 -8.70 -26.89
CA PHE A 94 0.97 -9.18 -25.58
C PHE A 94 1.54 -10.60 -25.68
N LEU A 95 2.72 -10.81 -25.07
CA LEU A 95 3.48 -12.07 -25.09
C LEU A 95 3.87 -12.65 -26.46
N SER A 96 3.67 -11.93 -27.56
CA SER A 96 4.29 -12.27 -28.85
C SER A 96 5.82 -12.33 -28.75
N ASP A 97 6.49 -12.93 -29.73
CA ASP A 97 7.97 -12.95 -29.73
C ASP A 97 8.56 -11.54 -29.75
N GLN A 98 7.91 -10.61 -30.46
CA GLN A 98 8.29 -9.19 -30.46
C GLN A 98 8.15 -8.58 -29.06
N TRP A 99 7.03 -8.81 -28.38
CA TRP A 99 6.83 -8.36 -27.01
C TRP A 99 7.90 -8.89 -26.06
N GLN A 100 8.18 -10.19 -26.13
CA GLN A 100 9.19 -10.84 -25.29
C GLN A 100 10.60 -10.28 -25.55
N GLU A 101 10.93 -9.91 -26.79
CA GLU A 101 12.19 -9.21 -27.10
C GLU A 101 12.23 -7.78 -26.54
N LEU A 102 11.10 -7.07 -26.49
CA LEU A 102 11.01 -5.74 -25.87
C LEU A 102 11.15 -5.82 -24.35
N PHE A 103 10.49 -6.79 -23.71
CA PHE A 103 10.67 -7.05 -22.29
C PHE A 103 12.13 -7.40 -21.96
N LYS A 104 12.76 -8.26 -22.76
CA LYS A 104 14.19 -8.58 -22.63
C LYS A 104 15.08 -7.34 -22.78
N HIS A 105 14.76 -6.45 -23.71
CA HIS A 105 15.45 -5.17 -23.87
C HIS A 105 15.30 -4.31 -22.61
N ALA A 106 14.09 -4.19 -22.06
CA ALA A 106 13.83 -3.46 -20.82
C ALA A 106 14.64 -4.01 -19.63
N VAL A 107 14.72 -5.34 -19.48
CA VAL A 107 15.55 -5.97 -18.43
C VAL A 107 17.03 -5.61 -18.60
N ARG A 108 17.59 -5.76 -19.82
CA ARG A 108 19.00 -5.46 -20.10
C ARG A 108 19.34 -3.98 -19.87
N GLU A 109 18.48 -3.08 -20.29
CA GLU A 109 18.66 -1.64 -20.03
C GLU A 109 18.58 -1.32 -18.54
N SER A 110 17.70 -1.99 -17.81
CA SER A 110 17.59 -1.86 -16.36
C SER A 110 18.83 -2.41 -15.64
N GLU A 111 19.42 -3.52 -16.12
CA GLU A 111 20.72 -4.02 -15.62
C GLU A 111 21.85 -3.00 -15.89
N ARG A 112 21.93 -2.48 -17.13
CA ARG A 112 22.91 -1.46 -17.53
C ARG A 112 22.82 -0.21 -16.65
N LEU A 113 21.61 0.22 -16.33
CA LEU A 113 21.36 1.45 -15.58
C LEU A 113 21.28 1.23 -14.06
N GLY A 114 21.23 -0.03 -13.59
CA GLY A 114 21.06 -0.36 -12.19
C GLY A 114 19.69 0.05 -11.63
N ILE A 115 18.63 -0.18 -12.39
CA ILE A 115 17.23 0.02 -12.01
C ILE A 115 16.59 -1.35 -11.72
N GLU A 116 15.93 -1.51 -10.58
CA GLU A 116 15.23 -2.76 -10.23
C GLU A 116 13.90 -2.86 -10.99
N ILE A 117 13.62 -4.00 -11.62
CA ILE A 117 12.30 -4.34 -12.17
C ILE A 117 11.60 -5.27 -11.18
N THR A 118 10.37 -4.91 -10.86
CA THR A 118 9.37 -5.77 -10.23
C THR A 118 8.31 -6.09 -11.30
N LEU A 119 7.98 -7.37 -11.49
CA LEU A 119 7.09 -7.84 -12.56
C LEU A 119 5.76 -8.31 -11.97
N GLY A 120 4.63 -7.79 -12.48
CA GLY A 120 3.31 -8.32 -12.15
C GLY A 120 3.18 -9.79 -12.51
N ILE A 121 2.42 -10.56 -11.74
CA ILE A 121 2.32 -12.01 -11.95
C ILE A 121 1.33 -12.42 -13.05
N GLY A 122 0.60 -11.48 -13.67
CA GLY A 122 -0.30 -11.72 -14.81
C GLY A 122 -0.39 -10.51 -15.75
N PRO A 123 -1.15 -10.63 -16.86
CA PRO A 123 -1.50 -9.49 -17.70
C PRO A 123 -2.51 -8.57 -17.00
N GLY A 124 -2.46 -7.27 -17.29
CA GLY A 124 -3.20 -6.26 -16.53
C GLY A 124 -2.44 -5.85 -15.26
N TRP A 125 -3.15 -5.30 -14.29
CA TRP A 125 -2.57 -4.95 -12.98
C TRP A 125 -2.83 -6.04 -11.93
N THR A 126 -3.99 -6.69 -11.94
CA THR A 126 -4.39 -7.66 -10.91
C THR A 126 -4.47 -9.09 -11.43
N GLY A 127 -4.18 -10.02 -10.53
CA GLY A 127 -4.56 -11.42 -10.63
C GLY A 127 -3.43 -12.32 -11.10
N SER A 128 -3.78 -13.57 -11.36
CA SER A 128 -2.87 -14.62 -11.82
C SER A 128 -3.59 -15.47 -12.87
N GLY A 129 -3.98 -14.82 -13.97
CA GLY A 129 -4.76 -15.43 -15.05
C GLY A 129 -4.18 -15.23 -16.45
N GLY A 130 -4.89 -15.71 -17.46
CA GLY A 130 -4.56 -15.45 -18.86
C GLY A 130 -5.30 -16.38 -19.83
N PRO A 131 -5.15 -16.19 -21.14
CA PRO A 131 -5.88 -16.98 -22.16
C PRO A 131 -5.56 -18.48 -22.16
N TRP A 132 -4.46 -18.88 -21.51
CA TRP A 132 -4.08 -20.29 -21.32
C TRP A 132 -4.81 -21.00 -20.18
N VAL A 133 -5.50 -20.26 -19.30
CA VAL A 133 -6.23 -20.84 -18.16
C VAL A 133 -7.52 -21.47 -18.65
N LYS A 134 -7.61 -22.79 -18.58
CA LYS A 134 -8.82 -23.54 -18.94
C LYS A 134 -9.89 -23.38 -17.85
N PRO A 135 -11.20 -23.49 -18.17
CA PRO A 135 -12.27 -23.39 -17.17
C PRO A 135 -12.15 -24.35 -15.98
N GLY A 136 -11.59 -25.56 -16.20
CA GLY A 136 -11.34 -26.52 -15.12
C GLY A 136 -10.19 -26.13 -14.18
N GLN A 137 -9.30 -25.23 -14.62
CA GLN A 137 -8.15 -24.68 -13.88
C GLN A 137 -8.41 -23.25 -13.39
N SER A 138 -9.61 -22.70 -13.64
CA SER A 138 -9.96 -21.35 -13.21
C SER A 138 -10.57 -21.34 -11.82
N MET A 139 -10.77 -20.15 -11.26
CA MET A 139 -11.55 -20.00 -10.03
C MET A 139 -12.96 -20.58 -10.15
N GLN A 140 -13.41 -21.31 -9.12
CA GLN A 140 -14.69 -22.03 -9.15
C GLN A 140 -15.65 -21.69 -8.02
N HIS A 141 -16.95 -21.81 -8.33
CA HIS A 141 -18.03 -21.76 -7.37
C HIS A 141 -18.77 -23.08 -7.30
N LEU A 142 -19.08 -23.56 -6.10
CA LEU A 142 -20.05 -24.62 -5.87
C LEU A 142 -21.44 -24.01 -5.99
N VAL A 143 -22.18 -24.27 -7.06
CA VAL A 143 -23.55 -23.77 -7.28
C VAL A 143 -24.57 -24.88 -7.09
N SER A 144 -25.84 -24.52 -6.89
CA SER A 144 -26.90 -25.49 -6.65
C SER A 144 -28.22 -25.14 -7.34
N SER A 145 -28.95 -26.17 -7.74
CA SER A 145 -30.35 -26.12 -8.11
C SER A 145 -31.15 -27.07 -7.23
N SER A 146 -32.47 -26.95 -7.19
CA SER A 146 -33.30 -27.82 -6.36
C SER A 146 -34.66 -28.11 -6.97
N VAL A 147 -35.19 -29.30 -6.69
CA VAL A 147 -36.58 -29.67 -6.97
C VAL A 147 -37.24 -30.21 -5.69
N ASN A 148 -38.55 -30.03 -5.57
CA ASN A 148 -39.35 -30.63 -4.51
C ASN A 148 -40.15 -31.79 -5.08
N VAL A 149 -40.15 -32.93 -4.39
CA VAL A 149 -40.85 -34.15 -4.80
C VAL A 149 -41.66 -34.73 -3.63
N LYS A 150 -42.69 -35.52 -3.95
CA LYS A 150 -43.49 -36.23 -2.95
C LYS A 150 -43.15 -37.72 -2.93
N GLY A 151 -42.97 -38.24 -1.73
CA GLY A 151 -42.70 -39.65 -1.46
C GLY A 151 -43.81 -40.58 -1.91
N GLY A 152 -43.43 -41.78 -2.35
CA GLY A 152 -44.38 -42.81 -2.80
C GLY A 152 -44.93 -42.62 -4.21
N GLN A 153 -44.50 -41.59 -4.94
CA GLN A 153 -44.76 -41.44 -6.38
C GLN A 153 -43.57 -42.02 -7.18
N ALA A 154 -43.86 -42.76 -8.26
CA ALA A 154 -42.85 -43.34 -9.16
C ALA A 154 -42.48 -42.40 -10.32
N ASP A 155 -42.65 -41.10 -10.13
CA ASP A 155 -42.43 -40.10 -11.18
C ASP A 155 -40.94 -39.99 -11.52
N LYS A 156 -40.66 -39.73 -12.81
CA LYS A 156 -39.29 -39.49 -13.30
C LYS A 156 -38.77 -38.17 -12.73
N ILE A 157 -37.83 -38.24 -11.79
CA ILE A 157 -37.17 -37.07 -11.21
C ILE A 157 -36.06 -36.59 -12.16
N VAL A 158 -36.15 -35.36 -12.63
CA VAL A 158 -35.14 -34.69 -13.46
C VAL A 158 -34.57 -33.50 -12.69
N LEU A 159 -33.26 -33.47 -12.48
CA LEU A 159 -32.60 -32.41 -11.74
C LEU A 159 -31.99 -31.37 -12.71
N PRO A 160 -32.40 -30.09 -12.65
CA PRO A 160 -31.87 -29.07 -13.54
C PRO A 160 -30.39 -28.82 -13.27
N VAL A 161 -29.60 -28.56 -14.30
CA VAL A 161 -28.21 -28.13 -14.14
C VAL A 161 -28.21 -26.70 -13.56
N PRO A 162 -27.52 -26.43 -12.44
CA PRO A 162 -27.45 -25.08 -11.89
C PRO A 162 -26.68 -24.13 -12.81
N PRO A 163 -27.18 -22.88 -12.99
CA PRO A 163 -26.46 -21.87 -13.76
C PRO A 163 -25.23 -21.36 -13.00
N PRO A 164 -24.22 -20.80 -13.71
CA PRO A 164 -23.16 -20.04 -13.06
C PRO A 164 -23.71 -18.78 -12.37
N LYS A 165 -23.01 -18.30 -11.34
CA LYS A 165 -23.30 -17.00 -10.71
C LYS A 165 -22.74 -15.88 -11.59
N SER A 166 -23.43 -14.74 -11.65
CA SER A 166 -22.94 -13.58 -12.42
C SER A 166 -21.54 -13.16 -11.96
N PRO A 167 -20.60 -12.91 -12.89
CA PRO A 167 -19.28 -12.41 -12.53
C PRO A 167 -19.40 -11.04 -11.87
N TYR A 168 -18.50 -10.74 -10.93
CA TYR A 168 -18.56 -9.49 -10.16
C TYR A 168 -18.52 -8.23 -11.07
N PHE A 169 -17.57 -8.18 -12.01
CA PHE A 169 -17.41 -7.08 -12.97
C PHE A 169 -18.34 -7.19 -14.19
N GLY A 170 -19.32 -8.10 -14.14
CA GLY A 170 -20.12 -8.46 -15.29
C GLY A 170 -19.34 -9.25 -16.35
N ASP A 171 -20.01 -9.55 -17.45
CA ASP A 171 -19.50 -10.33 -18.57
C ASP A 171 -19.23 -9.47 -19.81
N GLY A 172 -19.35 -8.13 -19.71
CA GLY A 172 -19.16 -7.21 -20.84
C GLY A 172 -17.74 -7.19 -21.42
N ALA A 173 -16.75 -7.61 -20.63
CA ALA A 173 -15.36 -7.76 -21.07
C ALA A 173 -15.05 -9.15 -21.66
N PHE A 174 -16.03 -10.08 -21.67
CA PHE A 174 -15.82 -11.40 -22.23
C PHE A 174 -15.75 -11.34 -23.75
N THR A 175 -14.79 -12.06 -24.32
CA THR A 175 -14.87 -12.43 -25.74
C THR A 175 -16.01 -13.45 -25.94
N THR A 176 -16.44 -13.64 -27.19
CA THR A 176 -17.44 -14.66 -27.54
C THR A 176 -17.00 -16.06 -27.08
N GLU A 177 -15.70 -16.36 -27.19
CA GLU A 177 -15.12 -17.63 -26.75
C GLU A 177 -15.12 -17.78 -25.23
N LEU A 178 -14.72 -16.73 -24.48
CA LEU A 178 -14.74 -16.76 -23.02
C LEU A 178 -16.16 -16.92 -22.49
N LYS A 179 -17.13 -16.21 -23.08
CA LYS A 179 -18.54 -16.34 -22.72
C LYS A 179 -19.03 -17.78 -22.92
N LYS A 180 -18.75 -18.37 -24.09
CA LYS A 180 -19.10 -19.75 -24.38
C LYS A 180 -18.45 -20.73 -23.40
N GLN A 181 -17.16 -20.59 -23.13
CA GLN A 181 -16.44 -21.45 -22.18
C GLN A 181 -16.99 -21.35 -20.75
N TRP A 182 -17.40 -20.14 -20.33
CA TRP A 182 -18.02 -19.89 -19.04
C TRP A 182 -19.41 -20.52 -18.92
N ASP A 183 -20.25 -20.36 -19.95
CA ASP A 183 -21.59 -20.95 -19.99
C ASP A 183 -21.56 -22.49 -20.03
N ASP A 184 -20.62 -23.06 -20.79
CA ASP A 184 -20.51 -24.51 -21.03
C ASP A 184 -19.90 -25.28 -19.86
N PHE A 185 -18.95 -24.70 -19.13
CA PHE A 185 -18.22 -25.45 -18.09
C PHE A 185 -19.13 -25.79 -16.90
N TYR A 186 -19.34 -27.08 -16.67
CA TYR A 186 -20.11 -27.62 -15.56
C TYR A 186 -19.64 -29.03 -15.21
N GLU A 187 -19.53 -29.33 -13.93
CA GLU A 187 -19.41 -30.70 -13.45
C GLU A 187 -20.22 -30.93 -12.18
N ASP A 188 -20.87 -32.09 -12.09
CA ASP A 188 -21.58 -32.53 -10.88
C ASP A 188 -20.60 -32.74 -9.71
N VAL A 189 -21.01 -32.28 -8.52
CA VAL A 189 -20.25 -32.46 -7.27
C VAL A 189 -21.00 -33.35 -6.30
N ALA A 190 -22.28 -33.08 -6.07
CA ALA A 190 -23.11 -33.85 -5.15
C ALA A 190 -24.61 -33.73 -5.47
N VAL A 191 -25.39 -34.75 -5.12
CA VAL A 191 -26.86 -34.66 -5.06
C VAL A 191 -27.29 -35.01 -3.64
N LEU A 192 -27.95 -34.08 -2.97
CA LEU A 192 -28.41 -34.28 -1.59
C LEU A 192 -29.93 -34.18 -1.52
N ALA A 193 -30.56 -35.11 -0.83
CA ALA A 193 -31.99 -35.06 -0.52
C ALA A 193 -32.24 -34.96 0.97
N TYR A 194 -33.26 -34.20 1.36
CA TYR A 194 -33.70 -34.10 2.75
C TYR A 194 -35.19 -33.81 2.82
N PRO A 195 -35.87 -34.12 3.95
CA PRO A 195 -37.26 -33.75 4.15
C PRO A 195 -37.44 -32.23 3.99
N THR A 196 -38.37 -31.81 3.14
CA THR A 196 -38.61 -30.39 2.86
C THR A 196 -39.05 -29.67 4.14
N PRO A 197 -38.34 -28.61 4.58
CA PRO A 197 -38.79 -27.78 5.69
C PRO A 197 -40.16 -27.16 5.39
N GLU A 198 -41.02 -27.04 6.40
CA GLU A 198 -42.38 -26.49 6.24
C GLU A 198 -42.34 -24.98 5.95
N VAL A 199 -41.29 -24.28 6.39
CA VAL A 199 -41.07 -22.85 6.18
C VAL A 199 -39.70 -22.61 5.55
N SER A 200 -39.64 -21.66 4.61
CA SER A 200 -38.38 -21.22 4.03
C SER A 200 -37.78 -20.07 4.85
N GLU A 201 -36.66 -20.32 5.53
CA GLU A 201 -35.85 -19.30 6.21
C GLU A 201 -34.42 -19.38 5.67
N LYS A 202 -33.81 -18.23 5.32
CA LYS A 202 -32.46 -18.16 4.76
C LYS A 202 -31.48 -17.43 5.66
N ILE A 203 -30.20 -17.75 5.52
CA ILE A 203 -29.09 -16.98 6.10
C ILE A 203 -28.96 -15.64 5.37
N LYS A 204 -28.90 -14.55 6.13
CA LYS A 204 -28.64 -13.20 5.60
C LYS A 204 -27.19 -13.11 5.09
N ASP A 205 -27.00 -12.31 4.04
CA ASP A 205 -25.70 -12.08 3.40
C ASP A 205 -25.03 -13.36 2.88
N ILE A 206 -25.82 -14.35 2.49
CA ILE A 206 -25.28 -15.67 2.17
C ILE A 206 -24.24 -15.63 1.04
N ASP A 207 -24.45 -14.83 0.00
CA ASP A 207 -23.51 -14.78 -1.13
C ASP A 207 -22.11 -14.31 -0.70
N GLU A 208 -22.01 -13.38 0.26
CA GLU A 208 -20.75 -12.93 0.83
C GLU A 208 -20.17 -13.97 1.82
N LYS A 209 -21.01 -14.51 2.71
CA LYS A 209 -20.59 -15.51 3.72
C LYS A 209 -20.12 -16.83 3.13
N ALA A 210 -20.69 -17.22 1.99
CA ALA A 210 -20.33 -18.42 1.23
C ALA A 210 -19.34 -18.10 0.09
N LEU A 211 -18.74 -16.91 0.05
CA LEU A 211 -17.66 -16.55 -0.87
C LEU A 211 -18.02 -16.61 -2.36
N TYR A 212 -19.30 -16.41 -2.72
CA TYR A 212 -19.67 -16.12 -4.11
C TYR A 212 -19.32 -14.69 -4.51
N TYR A 213 -19.30 -13.79 -3.52
CA TYR A 213 -19.19 -12.36 -3.73
C TYR A 213 -18.27 -11.70 -2.71
N ARG A 214 -17.46 -10.73 -3.15
CA ARG A 214 -16.77 -9.76 -2.30
C ARG A 214 -16.75 -8.41 -3.01
N ALA A 215 -17.22 -7.36 -2.32
CA ALA A 215 -17.42 -6.03 -2.90
C ALA A 215 -16.08 -5.29 -3.18
N PRO A 216 -16.07 -4.32 -4.11
CA PRO A 216 -14.91 -3.61 -4.58
C PRO A 216 -14.60 -2.42 -3.69
N TYR A 217 -13.35 -2.36 -3.23
CA TYR A 217 -12.77 -1.25 -2.48
C TYR A 217 -13.40 -1.04 -1.10
N SER A 218 -12.65 -1.31 -0.04
CA SER A 218 -13.13 -1.01 1.32
C SER A 218 -13.24 0.51 1.58
N SER A 219 -12.76 1.34 0.66
CA SER A 219 -12.95 2.79 0.59
C SER A 219 -14.33 3.21 0.05
N VAL A 220 -15.07 2.31 -0.62
CA VAL A 220 -16.42 2.58 -1.13
C VAL A 220 -17.46 2.41 -0.01
N GLN A 221 -18.44 3.33 0.01
CA GLN A 221 -19.52 3.32 0.98
C GLN A 221 -20.33 2.01 0.90
N GLY A 222 -20.52 1.35 2.04
CA GLY A 222 -21.35 0.14 2.15
C GLY A 222 -20.59 -1.18 2.06
N VAL A 223 -19.29 -1.16 1.74
CA VAL A 223 -18.44 -2.36 1.78
C VAL A 223 -18.16 -2.75 3.24
N LYS A 224 -18.44 -4.00 3.61
CA LYS A 224 -18.21 -4.50 4.97
C LYS A 224 -16.71 -4.67 5.22
N GLN A 225 -16.21 -4.04 6.27
CA GLN A 225 -14.83 -4.18 6.75
C GLN A 225 -14.52 -5.64 7.13
N PHE A 226 -15.47 -6.32 7.77
CA PHE A 226 -15.38 -7.73 8.17
C PHE A 226 -16.79 -8.34 8.29
N LEU A 227 -16.87 -9.66 8.35
CA LEU A 227 -18.12 -10.37 8.65
C LEU A 227 -18.19 -10.71 10.14
N PRO A 228 -19.23 -10.26 10.88
CA PRO A 228 -19.28 -10.45 12.33
C PRO A 228 -19.46 -11.93 12.69
N SER A 229 -18.66 -12.40 13.64
CA SER A 229 -18.78 -13.73 14.26
C SER A 229 -19.33 -13.57 15.67
N VAL A 230 -20.65 -13.64 15.80
CA VAL A 230 -21.38 -13.42 17.07
C VAL A 230 -21.35 -14.65 17.96
N ALA A 231 -21.44 -14.46 19.28
CA ALA A 231 -21.57 -15.57 20.24
C ALA A 231 -23.04 -16.02 20.40
N ASP A 232 -23.98 -15.12 20.15
CA ASP A 232 -25.42 -15.36 20.29
C ASP A 232 -26.12 -15.22 18.95
N TYR A 233 -26.86 -16.25 18.57
CA TYR A 233 -27.57 -16.32 17.31
C TYR A 233 -29.08 -16.21 17.55
N PRO A 234 -29.84 -15.57 16.63
CA PRO A 234 -31.30 -15.58 16.70
C PRO A 234 -31.85 -17.01 16.76
N GLN A 235 -32.91 -17.20 17.56
CA GLN A 235 -33.62 -18.47 17.60
C GLN A 235 -34.09 -18.85 16.20
N THR A 236 -33.80 -20.08 15.81
CA THR A 236 -34.18 -20.61 14.50
C THR A 236 -35.62 -21.10 14.54
N THR A 237 -36.40 -20.79 13.52
CA THR A 237 -37.74 -21.39 13.36
C THR A 237 -37.58 -22.89 13.18
N LYS A 238 -38.10 -23.72 14.11
CA LYS A 238 -37.91 -25.18 14.07
C LYS A 238 -38.37 -25.81 12.75
N GLN A 239 -39.44 -25.27 12.18
CA GLN A 239 -40.02 -25.67 10.89
C GLN A 239 -39.16 -25.34 9.67
N ALA A 240 -38.14 -24.49 9.81
CA ALA A 240 -37.24 -24.08 8.73
C ALA A 240 -35.89 -24.82 8.73
N VAL A 241 -35.68 -25.71 9.71
CA VAL A 241 -34.42 -26.44 9.90
C VAL A 241 -34.38 -27.71 9.05
N ILE A 242 -33.23 -27.94 8.42
CA ILE A 242 -32.86 -29.23 7.85
C ILE A 242 -32.16 -30.05 8.95
N ASP A 243 -32.74 -31.19 9.32
CA ASP A 243 -32.10 -32.15 10.21
C ASP A 243 -30.94 -32.84 9.47
N LYS A 244 -29.71 -32.56 9.92
CA LYS A 244 -28.47 -33.09 9.33
C LYS A 244 -28.50 -34.62 9.20
N ASN A 245 -29.10 -35.33 10.16
CA ASN A 245 -29.09 -36.79 10.18
C ASN A 245 -30.08 -37.41 9.18
N LYS A 246 -30.97 -36.59 8.59
CA LYS A 246 -31.93 -37.00 7.55
C LYS A 246 -31.50 -36.62 6.14
N ILE A 247 -30.32 -36.02 5.98
CA ILE A 247 -29.75 -35.72 4.67
C ILE A 247 -29.20 -37.02 4.07
N VAL A 248 -29.64 -37.33 2.86
CA VAL A 248 -29.24 -38.51 2.09
C VAL A 248 -28.37 -38.07 0.91
N ASP A 249 -27.19 -38.66 0.78
CA ASP A 249 -26.33 -38.50 -0.39
C ASP A 249 -26.84 -39.42 -1.52
N LEU A 250 -27.37 -38.78 -2.56
CA LEU A 250 -27.90 -39.42 -3.76
C LEU A 250 -26.99 -39.29 -4.97
N THR A 251 -25.74 -38.83 -4.79
CA THR A 251 -24.82 -38.50 -5.90
C THR A 251 -24.67 -39.68 -6.87
N LYS A 252 -24.51 -40.90 -6.35
CA LYS A 252 -24.36 -42.12 -7.17
C LYS A 252 -25.61 -42.53 -7.98
N TYR A 253 -26.77 -41.95 -7.70
CA TYR A 253 -28.03 -42.25 -8.38
C TYR A 253 -28.34 -41.27 -9.51
N LEU A 254 -27.56 -40.20 -9.67
CA LEU A 254 -27.71 -39.26 -10.78
C LEU A 254 -27.17 -39.88 -12.07
N LYS A 255 -27.98 -39.85 -13.13
CA LYS A 255 -27.58 -40.27 -14.47
C LYS A 255 -27.07 -39.09 -15.31
N PRO A 256 -26.28 -39.34 -16.37
CA PRO A 256 -25.76 -38.29 -17.25
C PRO A 256 -26.82 -37.41 -17.91
N ASP A 257 -28.03 -37.92 -18.13
CA ASP A 257 -29.16 -37.17 -18.70
C ASP A 257 -29.88 -36.28 -17.65
N GLY A 258 -29.36 -36.20 -16.43
CA GLY A 258 -29.92 -35.43 -15.32
C GLY A 258 -31.05 -36.14 -14.57
N THR A 259 -31.38 -37.39 -14.92
CA THR A 259 -32.42 -38.17 -14.24
C THR A 259 -31.89 -38.84 -12.99
N LEU A 260 -32.71 -38.92 -11.94
CA LEU A 260 -32.33 -39.52 -10.68
C LEU A 260 -32.97 -40.90 -10.50
N ASN A 261 -32.15 -41.94 -10.33
CA ASN A 261 -32.62 -43.30 -10.04
C ASN A 261 -32.85 -43.50 -8.53
N TRP A 262 -33.88 -42.84 -8.00
CA TRP A 262 -34.20 -42.90 -6.58
C TRP A 262 -35.71 -42.79 -6.35
N THR A 263 -36.24 -43.66 -5.49
CA THR A 263 -37.64 -43.60 -5.04
C THR A 263 -37.68 -42.92 -3.67
N PRO A 264 -38.24 -41.70 -3.56
CA PRO A 264 -38.30 -40.99 -2.28
C PRO A 264 -39.20 -41.73 -1.27
N PRO A 265 -38.75 -41.90 -0.01
CA PRO A 265 -39.60 -42.38 1.08
C PRO A 265 -40.82 -41.46 1.29
N ALA A 266 -41.86 -41.93 1.96
CA ALA A 266 -43.05 -41.13 2.25
C ALA A 266 -42.70 -39.76 2.89
N GLY A 267 -43.40 -38.70 2.45
CA GLY A 267 -43.16 -37.30 2.88
C GLY A 267 -42.79 -36.37 1.72
N ASN A 268 -42.58 -35.09 2.01
CA ASN A 268 -42.07 -34.13 1.02
C ASN A 268 -40.55 -34.07 1.10
N TRP A 269 -39.88 -34.11 -0.04
CA TRP A 269 -38.42 -34.11 -0.13
C TRP A 269 -37.94 -32.98 -1.04
N THR A 270 -36.91 -32.28 -0.58
CA THR A 270 -36.15 -31.36 -1.41
C THR A 270 -34.88 -32.08 -1.85
N ILE A 271 -34.64 -32.10 -3.16
CA ILE A 271 -33.44 -32.68 -3.76
C ILE A 271 -32.65 -31.54 -4.36
N MET A 272 -31.42 -31.33 -3.88
CA MET A 272 -30.49 -30.33 -4.35
C MET A 272 -29.39 -30.98 -5.19
N ARG A 273 -29.19 -30.48 -6.42
CA ARG A 273 -28.07 -30.85 -7.30
C ARG A 273 -27.00 -29.76 -7.19
N PHE A 274 -25.83 -30.14 -6.71
CA PHE A 274 -24.67 -29.27 -6.59
C PHE A 274 -23.67 -29.58 -7.70
N GLY A 275 -23.11 -28.54 -8.31
CA GLY A 275 -22.02 -28.68 -9.27
C GLY A 275 -21.05 -27.52 -9.21
N ARG A 276 -19.87 -27.71 -9.76
CA ARG A 276 -18.86 -26.67 -9.87
C ARG A 276 -19.00 -25.92 -11.19
N ARG A 277 -18.91 -24.60 -11.11
CA ARG A 277 -18.92 -23.66 -12.25
C ARG A 277 -17.70 -22.74 -12.18
N ASN A 278 -17.27 -22.23 -13.32
CA ASN A 278 -16.30 -21.15 -13.39
C ASN A 278 -16.95 -19.86 -12.84
N ASN A 279 -16.28 -19.13 -11.96
CA ASN A 279 -16.84 -17.92 -11.34
C ASN A 279 -16.89 -16.71 -12.31
N GLY A 280 -16.25 -16.82 -13.48
CA GLY A 280 -16.20 -15.80 -14.51
C GLY A 280 -15.19 -14.68 -14.26
N ALA A 281 -14.29 -14.81 -13.29
CA ALA A 281 -13.21 -13.86 -13.10
C ALA A 281 -12.18 -13.98 -14.24
N ILE A 282 -11.82 -12.83 -14.82
CA ILE A 282 -10.83 -12.71 -15.90
C ILE A 282 -9.76 -11.68 -15.54
N THR A 283 -8.60 -11.80 -16.18
CA THR A 283 -7.49 -10.84 -16.10
C THR A 283 -7.95 -9.43 -16.48
N ARG A 284 -7.57 -8.40 -15.71
CA ARG A 284 -8.06 -7.05 -15.94
C ARG A 284 -7.12 -5.92 -15.48
N PRO A 285 -7.26 -4.74 -16.10
CA PRO A 285 -7.64 -4.54 -17.49
C PRO A 285 -6.47 -5.02 -18.35
N ALA A 286 -6.55 -6.26 -18.80
CA ALA A 286 -5.47 -6.86 -19.58
C ALA A 286 -5.43 -6.26 -20.99
N PRO A 287 -4.25 -6.21 -21.64
CA PRO A 287 -4.18 -6.06 -23.09
C PRO A 287 -5.04 -7.14 -23.74
N VAL A 288 -5.65 -6.85 -24.89
CA VAL A 288 -6.66 -7.75 -25.47
C VAL A 288 -6.15 -9.18 -25.69
N PRO A 289 -4.92 -9.44 -26.19
CA PRO A 289 -4.39 -10.80 -26.30
C PRO A 289 -4.11 -11.48 -24.95
N GLY A 290 -4.01 -10.71 -23.87
CA GLY A 290 -3.82 -11.19 -22.50
C GLY A 290 -5.12 -11.55 -21.78
N LEU A 291 -6.30 -11.27 -22.37
CA LEU A 291 -7.59 -11.58 -21.76
C LEU A 291 -7.79 -13.09 -21.60
N GLY A 292 -8.04 -13.52 -20.37
CA GLY A 292 -8.48 -14.89 -20.08
C GLY A 292 -8.84 -15.09 -18.62
N PHE A 293 -9.22 -16.32 -18.25
CA PHE A 293 -9.67 -16.62 -16.90
C PHE A 293 -8.55 -16.50 -15.86
N GLU A 294 -8.95 -16.14 -14.64
CA GLU A 294 -8.12 -16.21 -13.45
C GLU A 294 -7.86 -17.66 -13.04
N SER A 295 -6.60 -18.01 -12.72
CA SER A 295 -6.28 -19.35 -12.20
C SER A 295 -6.99 -19.63 -10.88
N ASP A 296 -7.30 -20.90 -10.63
CA ASP A 296 -7.78 -21.38 -9.34
C ASP A 296 -6.80 -20.97 -8.23
N LYS A 297 -7.29 -20.24 -7.22
CA LYS A 297 -6.48 -19.72 -6.11
C LYS A 297 -6.31 -20.75 -4.99
N PHE A 298 -7.02 -21.87 -5.07
CA PHE A 298 -6.93 -23.00 -4.15
C PHE A 298 -6.13 -24.18 -4.74
N ASP A 299 -5.54 -24.04 -5.94
CA ASP A 299 -4.80 -25.11 -6.62
C ASP A 299 -3.43 -24.63 -7.11
N THR A 300 -2.37 -25.13 -6.46
CA THR A 300 -0.97 -24.80 -6.80
C THR A 300 -0.54 -25.33 -8.17
N VAL A 301 -1.18 -26.38 -8.70
CA VAL A 301 -0.90 -26.89 -10.05
C VAL A 301 -1.44 -25.92 -11.09
N ALA A 302 -2.68 -25.46 -10.92
CA ALA A 302 -3.27 -24.44 -11.80
C ALA A 302 -2.47 -23.13 -11.76
N LEU A 303 -2.06 -22.69 -10.57
CA LEU A 303 -1.21 -21.51 -10.42
C LEU A 303 0.15 -21.69 -11.13
N ASN A 304 0.85 -22.81 -10.91
CA ASN A 304 2.16 -23.03 -11.55
C ASN A 304 2.05 -23.11 -13.07
N ASP A 305 0.99 -23.72 -13.62
CA ASP A 305 0.76 -23.73 -15.07
C ASP A 305 0.61 -22.30 -15.61
N HIS A 306 -0.12 -21.44 -14.91
CA HIS A 306 -0.19 -20.01 -15.25
C HIS A 306 1.19 -19.32 -15.16
N LEU A 307 1.92 -19.49 -14.05
CA LEU A 307 3.23 -18.88 -13.87
C LEU A 307 4.25 -19.35 -14.92
N ASP A 308 4.22 -20.62 -15.32
CA ASP A 308 5.13 -21.18 -16.32
C ASP A 308 4.83 -20.69 -17.75
N ASN A 309 3.55 -20.46 -18.07
CA ASN A 309 3.09 -19.90 -19.34
C ASN A 309 3.41 -18.41 -19.49
N TYR A 310 3.47 -17.67 -18.37
CA TYR A 310 3.84 -16.26 -18.35
C TYR A 310 5.28 -16.04 -17.88
N ILE A 311 5.51 -16.01 -16.57
CA ILE A 311 6.80 -15.71 -15.95
C ILE A 311 7.89 -16.69 -16.41
N GLY A 312 7.60 -17.99 -16.45
CA GLY A 312 8.54 -19.01 -16.92
C GLY A 312 8.97 -18.77 -18.37
N LYS A 313 8.05 -18.34 -19.24
CA LYS A 313 8.36 -17.99 -20.64
C LYS A 313 9.28 -16.78 -20.71
N LEU A 314 9.04 -15.75 -19.91
CA LEU A 314 9.90 -14.56 -19.84
C LEU A 314 11.29 -14.87 -19.28
N ILE A 315 11.38 -15.68 -18.22
CA ILE A 315 12.67 -16.12 -17.66
C ILE A 315 13.47 -16.91 -18.71
N ARG A 316 12.84 -17.82 -19.47
CA ARG A 316 13.51 -18.54 -20.56
C ARG A 316 14.04 -17.61 -21.66
N LYS A 317 13.34 -16.50 -21.93
CA LYS A 317 13.74 -15.51 -22.93
C LYS A 317 14.90 -14.60 -22.48
N VAL A 318 14.84 -14.17 -21.23
CA VAL A 318 15.76 -13.18 -20.63
C VAL A 318 17.01 -13.84 -20.05
N GLY A 319 16.86 -15.03 -19.47
CA GLY A 319 17.84 -15.66 -18.59
C GLY A 319 17.40 -15.56 -17.12
N ASN A 320 17.98 -16.41 -16.27
CA ASN A 320 17.71 -16.37 -14.83
C ASN A 320 18.25 -15.06 -14.23
N PRO A 321 17.47 -14.35 -13.40
CA PRO A 321 17.95 -13.16 -12.72
C PRO A 321 19.18 -13.43 -11.84
N ASP A 322 20.23 -12.62 -11.96
CA ASP A 322 21.36 -12.64 -11.02
C ASP A 322 21.09 -11.65 -9.87
N PRO A 323 20.92 -12.13 -8.62
CA PRO A 323 20.69 -11.25 -7.47
C PRO A 323 21.86 -10.28 -7.21
N LYS A 324 23.08 -10.54 -7.73
CA LYS A 324 24.26 -9.67 -7.55
C LYS A 324 24.28 -8.45 -8.45
N VAL A 325 23.59 -8.48 -9.60
CA VAL A 325 23.46 -7.33 -10.49
C VAL A 325 22.57 -6.29 -9.81
N ALA A 326 22.94 -5.01 -9.81
CA ALA A 326 22.17 -4.00 -9.06
C ALA A 326 20.76 -3.77 -9.65
N GLY A 327 20.62 -3.84 -10.97
CA GLY A 327 19.34 -3.69 -11.69
C GLY A 327 18.81 -4.99 -12.28
N GLY A 328 17.83 -4.86 -13.17
CA GLY A 328 17.16 -6.00 -13.81
C GLY A 328 16.03 -6.56 -12.95
N LEU A 329 15.56 -7.76 -13.28
CA LEU A 329 14.42 -8.40 -12.59
C LEU A 329 14.78 -8.80 -11.16
N LYS A 330 14.01 -8.34 -10.17
CA LYS A 330 14.26 -8.58 -8.73
C LYS A 330 13.11 -9.18 -7.96
N ARG A 331 11.87 -8.91 -8.38
CA ARG A 331 10.68 -9.29 -7.64
C ARG A 331 9.53 -9.65 -8.57
N LEU A 332 8.70 -10.56 -8.10
CA LEU A 332 7.31 -10.69 -8.55
C LEU A 332 6.40 -9.81 -7.69
N HIS A 333 5.28 -9.39 -8.26
CA HIS A 333 4.32 -8.54 -7.60
C HIS A 333 2.90 -9.05 -7.76
N MET A 334 2.26 -9.22 -6.62
CA MET A 334 0.81 -9.29 -6.49
C MET A 334 0.34 -7.87 -6.16
N ASP A 335 -0.27 -7.22 -7.14
CA ASP A 335 -1.03 -5.98 -6.95
C ASP A 335 -2.26 -6.25 -6.06
N SER A 336 -3.02 -5.21 -5.75
CA SER A 336 -4.28 -5.29 -5.02
C SER A 336 -5.24 -6.30 -5.66
N TRP A 337 -5.99 -7.01 -4.81
CA TRP A 337 -6.80 -8.14 -5.25
C TRP A 337 -8.08 -7.62 -5.92
N GLU A 338 -8.29 -7.91 -7.20
CA GLU A 338 -9.52 -7.47 -7.90
C GLU A 338 -10.13 -8.53 -8.84
N MET A 339 -10.11 -9.80 -8.44
CA MET A 339 -10.72 -10.92 -9.17
C MET A 339 -11.89 -11.58 -8.40
N GLY A 340 -12.40 -10.93 -7.35
CA GLY A 340 -13.53 -11.39 -6.57
C GLY A 340 -13.18 -12.57 -5.65
N SER A 341 -14.09 -13.53 -5.52
CA SER A 341 -13.97 -14.62 -4.55
C SER A 341 -14.19 -16.00 -5.17
N GLN A 342 -13.69 -17.01 -4.48
CA GLN A 342 -13.77 -18.42 -4.80
C GLN A 342 -14.24 -19.19 -3.56
N ASN A 343 -15.06 -20.22 -3.77
CA ASN A 343 -15.54 -21.07 -2.67
C ASN A 343 -15.39 -22.57 -2.94
N TRP A 344 -14.82 -22.94 -4.09
CA TRP A 344 -14.68 -24.33 -4.49
C TRP A 344 -13.43 -24.58 -5.32
N THR A 345 -12.90 -25.79 -5.20
CA THR A 345 -11.87 -26.42 -6.05
C THR A 345 -12.12 -27.94 -5.95
N PRO A 346 -11.73 -28.78 -6.93
CA PRO A 346 -11.99 -30.23 -6.85
C PRO A 346 -11.48 -30.90 -5.57
N HIS A 347 -10.43 -30.37 -4.94
CA HIS A 347 -9.88 -30.88 -3.68
C HIS A 347 -10.43 -30.22 -2.41
N PHE A 348 -11.40 -29.30 -2.51
CA PHE A 348 -11.86 -28.49 -1.37
C PHE A 348 -12.40 -29.34 -0.22
N ARG A 349 -13.24 -30.35 -0.49
CA ARG A 349 -13.78 -31.23 0.55
C ARG A 349 -12.68 -31.97 1.32
N ALA A 350 -11.66 -32.45 0.63
CA ALA A 350 -10.55 -33.16 1.25
C ALA A 350 -9.72 -32.23 2.14
N GLU A 351 -9.40 -31.03 1.65
CA GLU A 351 -8.70 -30.01 2.43
C GLU A 351 -9.51 -29.53 3.63
N PHE A 352 -10.83 -29.36 3.48
CA PHE A 352 -11.72 -29.01 4.58
C PHE A 352 -11.70 -30.08 5.68
N ILE A 353 -11.85 -31.36 5.32
CA ILE A 353 -11.83 -32.46 6.30
C ILE A 353 -10.48 -32.49 7.03
N LYS A 354 -9.37 -32.37 6.30
CA LYS A 354 -8.01 -32.35 6.86
C LYS A 354 -7.83 -31.21 7.87
N ARG A 355 -8.37 -30.03 7.60
CA ARG A 355 -8.13 -28.81 8.37
C ARG A 355 -9.14 -28.57 9.51
N ARG A 356 -10.39 -29.00 9.33
CA ARG A 356 -11.51 -28.75 10.26
C ARG A 356 -11.93 -30.01 11.04
N GLY A 357 -11.55 -31.19 10.56
CA GLY A 357 -11.79 -32.46 11.25
C GLY A 357 -13.20 -33.04 11.09
N TYR A 358 -14.01 -32.52 10.16
CA TYR A 358 -15.33 -33.05 9.85
C TYR A 358 -15.69 -32.88 8.37
N ASP A 359 -16.67 -33.65 7.90
CA ASP A 359 -17.12 -33.63 6.51
C ASP A 359 -18.09 -32.47 6.23
N PRO A 360 -17.80 -31.59 5.25
CA PRO A 360 -18.67 -30.48 4.91
C PRO A 360 -19.89 -30.90 4.07
N LEU A 361 -19.94 -32.13 3.52
CA LEU A 361 -20.99 -32.55 2.59
C LEU A 361 -22.42 -32.33 3.13
N PRO A 362 -22.77 -32.71 4.39
CA PRO A 362 -24.12 -32.45 4.93
C PRO A 362 -24.47 -30.96 5.05
N TYR A 363 -23.49 -30.07 4.94
CA TYR A 363 -23.66 -28.63 5.04
C TYR A 363 -23.68 -27.91 3.69
N TYR A 364 -23.60 -28.62 2.55
CA TYR A 364 -23.71 -27.97 1.24
C TYR A 364 -25.01 -27.17 1.04
N PRO A 365 -26.18 -27.56 1.59
CA PRO A 365 -27.38 -26.72 1.54
C PRO A 365 -27.17 -25.31 2.14
N VAL A 366 -26.22 -25.16 3.05
CA VAL A 366 -25.88 -23.88 3.69
C VAL A 366 -25.30 -22.88 2.69
N TYR A 367 -24.62 -23.32 1.62
CA TYR A 367 -24.16 -22.42 0.54
C TYR A 367 -25.32 -21.65 -0.11
N ALA A 368 -26.50 -22.26 -0.21
CA ALA A 368 -27.72 -21.62 -0.70
C ALA A 368 -28.54 -20.92 0.41
N GLY A 369 -27.96 -20.79 1.60
CA GLY A 369 -28.53 -20.13 2.77
C GLY A 369 -29.51 -20.98 3.56
N ASN A 370 -29.67 -22.27 3.24
CA ASN A 370 -30.51 -23.16 4.03
C ASN A 370 -29.89 -23.41 5.42
N ILE A 371 -30.74 -23.61 6.42
CA ILE A 371 -30.29 -23.80 7.80
C ILE A 371 -30.20 -25.29 8.11
N VAL A 372 -28.99 -25.82 8.28
CA VAL A 372 -28.74 -27.21 8.70
C VAL A 372 -28.48 -27.25 10.20
N GLY A 373 -29.27 -28.04 10.93
CA GLY A 373 -29.25 -28.11 12.39
C GLY A 373 -29.87 -26.87 13.05
N ASN A 374 -29.15 -25.77 13.14
CA ASN A 374 -29.69 -24.48 13.59
C ASN A 374 -28.83 -23.33 13.04
N ARG A 375 -29.23 -22.09 13.32
CA ARG A 375 -28.53 -20.88 12.87
C ARG A 375 -27.07 -20.85 13.32
N GLU A 376 -26.78 -21.13 14.59
CA GLU A 376 -25.41 -21.14 15.13
C GLU A 376 -24.53 -22.17 14.41
N ILE A 377 -25.01 -23.40 14.25
CA ILE A 377 -24.27 -24.47 13.56
C ILE A 377 -23.97 -24.08 12.11
N SER A 378 -24.95 -23.54 11.39
CA SER A 378 -24.78 -23.16 9.98
C SER A 378 -23.84 -21.97 9.80
N GLU A 379 -23.89 -20.98 10.68
CA GLU A 379 -23.00 -19.81 10.64
C GLU A 379 -21.56 -20.18 11.04
N ARG A 380 -21.38 -21.09 12.01
CA ARG A 380 -20.07 -21.68 12.35
C ARG A 380 -19.46 -22.47 11.20
N PHE A 381 -20.29 -23.22 10.46
CA PHE A 381 -19.86 -23.88 9.23
C PHE A 381 -19.40 -22.86 8.17
N LEU A 382 -20.14 -21.78 7.95
CA LEU A 382 -19.75 -20.72 7.02
C LEU A 382 -18.44 -20.04 7.45
N TRP A 383 -18.20 -19.89 8.76
CA TRP A 383 -16.92 -19.41 9.26
C TRP A 383 -15.78 -20.39 8.92
N ASP A 384 -15.95 -21.70 9.18
CA ASP A 384 -14.95 -22.73 8.83
C ASP A 384 -14.69 -22.83 7.32
N LEU A 385 -15.71 -22.59 6.48
CA LEU A 385 -15.58 -22.50 5.02
C LEU A 385 -14.66 -21.35 4.62
N ARG A 386 -14.88 -20.16 5.19
CA ARG A 386 -14.04 -18.98 4.92
C ARG A 386 -12.63 -19.15 5.44
N GLN A 387 -12.49 -19.70 6.66
CA GLN A 387 -11.19 -19.99 7.24
C GLN A 387 -10.39 -20.99 6.38
N THR A 388 -11.05 -22.04 5.87
CA THR A 388 -10.42 -23.01 4.94
C THR A 388 -10.00 -22.32 3.64
N SER A 389 -10.87 -21.49 3.06
CA SER A 389 -10.58 -20.75 1.83
C SER A 389 -9.41 -19.78 1.99
N GLN A 390 -9.33 -19.06 3.12
CA GLN A 390 -8.20 -18.21 3.44
C GLN A 390 -6.91 -19.01 3.52
N GLU A 391 -6.88 -20.10 4.28
CA GLU A 391 -5.68 -20.93 4.42
C GLU A 391 -5.19 -21.48 3.07
N LEU A 392 -6.11 -21.86 2.18
CA LEU A 392 -5.76 -22.29 0.82
C LEU A 392 -5.17 -21.15 -0.02
N ILE A 393 -5.72 -19.92 0.04
CA ILE A 393 -5.12 -18.77 -0.65
C ILE A 393 -3.72 -18.46 -0.10
N LEU A 394 -3.55 -18.47 1.22
CA LEU A 394 -2.27 -18.16 1.83
C LEU A 394 -1.20 -19.21 1.47
N GLU A 395 -1.54 -20.50 1.52
CA GLU A 395 -0.60 -21.59 1.30
C GLU A 395 -0.43 -21.95 -0.18
N TYR A 396 -1.53 -22.17 -0.89
CA TYR A 396 -1.51 -22.71 -2.26
C TYR A 396 -1.42 -21.64 -3.35
N HIS A 397 -1.65 -20.37 -3.00
CA HIS A 397 -1.45 -19.23 -3.90
C HIS A 397 -0.31 -18.32 -3.47
N ALA A 398 -0.48 -17.49 -2.43
CA ALA A 398 0.49 -16.46 -2.08
C ALA A 398 1.87 -17.03 -1.69
N ALA A 399 1.92 -18.07 -0.84
CA ALA A 399 3.17 -18.72 -0.48
C ALA A 399 3.77 -19.49 -1.66
N ALA A 400 2.95 -20.11 -2.51
CA ALA A 400 3.42 -20.78 -3.73
C ALA A 400 4.04 -19.79 -4.74
N VAL A 401 3.46 -18.60 -4.92
CA VAL A 401 4.07 -17.53 -5.74
C VAL A 401 5.40 -17.10 -5.13
N LYS A 402 5.48 -16.97 -3.81
CA LYS A 402 6.73 -16.64 -3.11
C LYS A 402 7.80 -17.69 -3.34
N GLU A 403 7.47 -18.96 -3.20
CA GLU A 403 8.38 -20.07 -3.48
C GLU A 403 8.83 -20.09 -4.95
N TYR A 404 7.90 -19.83 -5.88
CA TYR A 404 8.21 -19.64 -7.30
C TYR A 404 9.16 -18.45 -7.54
N ALA A 405 8.98 -17.33 -6.86
CA ALA A 405 9.89 -16.19 -6.98
C ALA A 405 11.28 -16.58 -6.47
N HIS A 406 11.37 -17.18 -5.28
CA HIS A 406 12.63 -17.53 -4.62
C HIS A 406 13.43 -18.56 -5.41
N ARG A 407 12.78 -19.60 -5.95
CA ARG A 407 13.45 -20.62 -6.79
C ARG A 407 14.08 -20.02 -8.06
N ASN A 408 13.58 -18.85 -8.50
CA ASN A 408 14.07 -18.12 -9.66
C ASN A 408 14.91 -16.88 -9.27
N GLY A 409 15.38 -16.78 -8.03
CA GLY A 409 16.27 -15.69 -7.58
C GLY A 409 15.60 -14.34 -7.34
N MET A 410 14.28 -14.31 -7.17
CA MET A 410 13.47 -13.10 -6.97
C MET A 410 12.78 -13.11 -5.60
N GLY A 411 12.33 -11.94 -5.12
CA GLY A 411 11.42 -11.81 -3.98
C GLY A 411 9.95 -11.63 -4.39
N LEU A 412 9.04 -11.53 -3.42
CA LEU A 412 7.63 -11.23 -3.64
C LEU A 412 7.19 -9.94 -2.91
N SER A 413 6.57 -9.01 -3.65
CA SER A 413 5.75 -7.93 -3.07
C SER A 413 4.25 -8.24 -3.18
N ILE A 414 3.49 -7.86 -2.15
CA ILE A 414 2.03 -8.02 -2.12
C ILE A 414 1.40 -6.71 -1.63
N GLU A 415 0.39 -6.24 -2.35
CA GLU A 415 -0.61 -5.27 -1.88
C GLU A 415 -1.83 -6.03 -1.35
N PRO A 416 -1.99 -6.15 -0.02
CA PRO A 416 -2.89 -7.16 0.53
C PRO A 416 -4.34 -6.68 0.73
N TYR A 417 -4.65 -5.44 0.39
CA TYR A 417 -5.94 -4.79 0.63
C TYR A 417 -6.84 -4.86 -0.61
N ASP A 418 -8.11 -4.50 -0.39
CA ASP A 418 -9.20 -4.40 -1.37
C ASP A 418 -9.63 -5.72 -2.03
N MET A 419 -10.95 -5.93 -2.15
CA MET A 419 -11.69 -7.13 -2.68
C MET A 419 -11.25 -8.52 -2.22
N ASN A 420 -10.28 -8.59 -1.33
CA ASN A 420 -9.66 -9.80 -0.86
C ASN A 420 -10.67 -10.59 0.00
N PRO A 421 -10.90 -11.89 -0.29
CA PRO A 421 -11.74 -12.77 0.54
C PRO A 421 -10.99 -13.29 1.77
N THR A 422 -9.72 -12.92 1.95
CA THR A 422 -8.92 -13.21 3.15
C THR A 422 -8.89 -12.02 4.11
N ALA A 423 -8.26 -12.17 5.26
CA ALA A 423 -7.87 -11.05 6.11
C ALA A 423 -6.59 -10.41 5.57
N ASP A 424 -6.61 -9.09 5.37
CA ASP A 424 -5.54 -8.37 4.65
C ASP A 424 -4.18 -8.51 5.35
N LEU A 425 -4.16 -8.42 6.69
CA LEU A 425 -2.92 -8.63 7.46
C LEU A 425 -2.36 -10.05 7.32
N GLU A 426 -3.20 -11.07 7.15
CA GLU A 426 -2.73 -12.45 6.95
C GLU A 426 -2.11 -12.62 5.55
N LEU A 427 -2.75 -12.06 4.52
CA LEU A 427 -2.26 -12.11 3.14
C LEU A 427 -0.93 -11.38 3.00
N GLY A 428 -0.85 -10.13 3.47
CA GLY A 428 0.36 -9.34 3.34
C GLY A 428 1.51 -9.86 4.20
N ALA A 429 1.23 -10.61 5.28
CA ALA A 429 2.27 -11.23 6.10
C ALA A 429 3.07 -12.32 5.35
N VAL A 430 2.59 -12.82 4.22
CA VAL A 430 3.32 -13.75 3.34
C VAL A 430 4.46 -13.05 2.60
N ALA A 431 4.30 -11.76 2.27
CA ALA A 431 5.21 -11.00 1.41
C ALA A 431 6.66 -10.91 1.94
N ASP A 432 7.62 -10.79 1.03
CA ASP A 432 8.96 -10.29 1.40
C ASP A 432 8.94 -8.78 1.58
N VAL A 433 8.14 -8.10 0.76
CA VAL A 433 7.94 -6.65 0.75
C VAL A 433 6.44 -6.36 0.77
N PRO A 434 5.82 -6.16 1.95
CA PRO A 434 4.42 -5.70 2.01
C PRO A 434 4.34 -4.27 1.47
N MET A 435 3.36 -4.01 0.61
CA MET A 435 3.16 -2.74 -0.09
C MET A 435 1.77 -2.18 0.22
N SER A 436 1.64 -0.86 0.27
CA SER A 436 0.38 -0.13 0.47
C SER A 436 0.06 0.76 -0.74
N GLU A 437 -1.07 1.47 -0.70
CA GLU A 437 -1.43 2.50 -1.68
C GLU A 437 -1.92 3.75 -0.96
N PHE A 438 -1.66 4.92 -1.55
CA PHE A 438 -2.43 6.11 -1.23
C PHE A 438 -2.66 6.99 -2.46
N TRP A 439 -3.88 7.47 -2.62
CA TRP A 439 -4.24 8.36 -3.72
C TRP A 439 -3.86 9.81 -3.43
N SER A 440 -3.69 10.60 -4.49
CA SER A 440 -3.52 12.04 -4.41
C SER A 440 -4.66 12.70 -3.63
N LYS A 441 -4.31 13.45 -2.58
CA LYS A 441 -5.28 14.13 -1.71
C LYS A 441 -6.24 15.00 -2.53
N GLY A 442 -7.53 14.68 -2.46
CA GLY A 442 -8.60 15.43 -3.12
C GLY A 442 -8.78 15.13 -4.61
N LEU A 443 -8.07 14.14 -5.17
CA LEU A 443 -8.10 13.73 -6.58
C LEU A 443 -8.30 12.21 -6.72
N GLY A 444 -8.88 11.54 -5.71
CA GLY A 444 -8.86 10.09 -5.62
C GLY A 444 -9.61 9.49 -4.44
N PHE A 445 -9.52 8.17 -4.30
CA PHE A 445 -10.16 7.42 -3.21
C PHE A 445 -9.37 7.51 -1.90
N ASN A 446 -10.04 7.26 -0.78
CA ASN A 446 -9.36 7.17 0.51
C ASN A 446 -8.88 5.74 0.79
N SER A 447 -7.60 5.48 0.55
CA SER A 447 -6.93 4.22 0.88
C SER A 447 -5.95 4.32 2.06
N SER A 448 -6.09 5.33 2.94
CA SER A 448 -5.14 5.54 4.06
C SER A 448 -5.05 4.37 5.05
N PHE A 449 -6.07 3.52 5.12
CA PHE A 449 -6.05 2.29 5.92
C PHE A 449 -5.00 1.28 5.40
N SER A 450 -4.79 1.20 4.08
CA SER A 450 -3.80 0.28 3.49
C SER A 450 -2.38 0.61 3.95
N VAL A 451 -2.08 1.90 4.11
CA VAL A 451 -0.81 2.39 4.66
C VAL A 451 -0.64 1.93 6.10
N VAL A 452 -1.70 1.96 6.91
CA VAL A 452 -1.65 1.44 8.28
C VAL A 452 -1.42 -0.07 8.28
N GLU A 453 -2.07 -0.81 7.38
CA GLU A 453 -1.92 -2.27 7.26
C GLU A 453 -0.51 -2.68 6.84
N ALA A 454 -0.01 -2.21 5.69
CA ALA A 454 1.30 -2.62 5.18
C ALA A 454 2.44 -2.23 6.14
N THR A 455 2.35 -1.06 6.77
CA THR A 455 3.35 -0.63 7.78
C THR A 455 3.29 -1.49 9.04
N SER A 456 2.09 -1.86 9.50
CA SER A 456 1.92 -2.79 10.62
C SER A 456 2.53 -4.16 10.31
N ILE A 457 2.24 -4.71 9.12
CA ILE A 457 2.80 -5.99 8.66
C ILE A 457 4.32 -5.92 8.64
N ALA A 458 4.87 -4.86 8.05
CA ALA A 458 6.31 -4.67 7.95
C ALA A 458 6.98 -4.59 9.33
N HIS A 459 6.41 -3.79 10.25
CA HIS A 459 6.95 -3.64 11.59
C HIS A 459 6.94 -4.96 12.34
N VAL A 460 5.78 -5.63 12.42
CA VAL A 460 5.61 -6.90 13.15
C VAL A 460 6.53 -8.00 12.59
N ASN A 461 6.68 -8.08 11.27
CA ASN A 461 7.54 -9.06 10.61
C ASN A 461 9.03 -8.65 10.55
N GLY A 462 9.40 -7.46 11.01
CA GLY A 462 10.77 -6.94 10.95
C GLY A 462 11.26 -6.68 9.52
N LYS A 463 10.36 -6.34 8.60
CA LYS A 463 10.71 -5.93 7.23
C LYS A 463 11.23 -4.50 7.24
N SER A 464 12.37 -4.27 6.60
CA SER A 464 12.98 -2.93 6.52
C SER A 464 12.36 -2.06 5.44
N LEU A 465 11.77 -2.66 4.40
CA LEU A 465 11.24 -1.99 3.23
C LEU A 465 9.71 -2.12 3.19
N THR A 466 9.03 -0.98 3.10
CA THR A 466 7.57 -0.84 3.02
C THR A 466 7.25 0.23 1.97
N PRO A 467 7.19 -0.15 0.68
CA PRO A 467 6.86 0.77 -0.38
C PRO A 467 5.36 1.09 -0.39
N ALA A 468 4.99 2.13 -1.14
CA ALA A 468 3.60 2.38 -1.47
C ALA A 468 3.41 2.73 -2.95
N GLU A 469 2.37 2.21 -3.58
CA GLU A 469 1.75 2.84 -4.74
C GLU A 469 1.33 4.26 -4.33
N SER A 470 1.99 5.26 -4.92
CA SER A 470 1.99 6.61 -4.38
C SER A 470 1.34 7.58 -5.36
N PHE A 471 0.35 8.32 -4.86
CA PHE A 471 -0.30 9.47 -5.51
C PHE A 471 -1.19 9.15 -6.71
N THR A 472 -1.71 7.92 -6.80
CA THR A 472 -2.77 7.52 -7.74
C THR A 472 -3.87 8.57 -7.80
N ALA A 473 -4.33 8.92 -8.99
CA ALA A 473 -5.29 10.00 -9.15
C ALA A 473 -6.28 9.75 -10.28
N GLN A 474 -7.50 10.27 -10.13
CA GLN A 474 -8.55 10.20 -11.15
C GLN A 474 -8.33 11.23 -12.27
N ASN A 475 -9.30 11.29 -13.18
CA ASN A 475 -9.30 12.15 -14.36
C ASN A 475 -9.23 13.66 -14.07
N ASP A 476 -9.43 14.07 -12.82
CA ASP A 476 -9.30 15.47 -12.43
C ASP A 476 -7.87 15.85 -11.99
N GLU A 477 -6.89 14.95 -12.04
CA GLU A 477 -5.47 15.30 -11.83
C GLU A 477 -4.88 16.06 -13.01
N GLY A 478 -4.84 15.48 -14.21
CA GLY A 478 -4.47 16.16 -15.46
C GLY A 478 -3.20 17.01 -15.41
N TRP A 479 -2.09 16.53 -14.85
CA TRP A 479 -0.81 17.25 -14.70
C TRP A 479 -0.87 18.45 -13.74
N LYS A 480 -1.81 18.46 -12.78
CA LYS A 480 -1.89 19.49 -11.73
C LYS A 480 -0.84 19.29 -10.64
N GLN A 481 -0.42 18.05 -10.37
CA GLN A 481 0.53 17.72 -9.32
C GLN A 481 1.97 18.01 -9.74
N TYR A 482 2.77 18.41 -8.76
CA TYR A 482 4.20 18.68 -8.87
C TYR A 482 4.86 18.45 -7.50
N PRO A 483 6.20 18.36 -7.40
CA PRO A 483 6.87 18.06 -6.13
C PRO A 483 6.41 18.88 -4.91
N GLY A 484 6.18 20.19 -5.09
CA GLY A 484 5.76 21.09 -4.01
C GLY A 484 4.35 20.81 -3.49
N SER A 485 3.38 20.52 -4.37
CA SER A 485 1.99 20.21 -3.96
C SER A 485 1.86 18.88 -3.25
N MET A 486 2.75 17.93 -3.56
CA MET A 486 2.73 16.57 -3.01
C MET A 486 3.47 16.43 -1.68
N LYS A 487 4.31 17.42 -1.31
CA LYS A 487 5.21 17.31 -0.13
C LYS A 487 4.48 16.98 1.16
N ASN A 488 3.39 17.69 1.48
CA ASN A 488 2.69 17.50 2.74
C ASN A 488 2.12 16.08 2.89
N GLN A 489 1.54 15.54 1.81
CA GLN A 489 1.03 14.17 1.80
C GLN A 489 2.16 13.13 1.76
N GLY A 490 3.24 13.37 1.03
CA GLY A 490 4.42 12.51 1.08
C GLY A 490 5.02 12.43 2.49
N ASP A 491 5.09 13.56 3.20
CA ASP A 491 5.60 13.58 4.57
C ASP A 491 4.64 12.94 5.57
N TRP A 492 3.34 13.00 5.31
CA TRP A 492 2.38 12.16 6.02
C TRP A 492 2.66 10.66 5.79
N ALA A 493 2.86 10.23 4.55
CA ALA A 493 3.16 8.82 4.25
C ALA A 493 4.44 8.33 4.95
N PHE A 494 5.50 9.16 4.96
CA PHE A 494 6.72 8.89 5.73
C PHE A 494 6.46 8.78 7.24
N ALA A 495 5.66 9.69 7.82
CA ALA A 495 5.28 9.63 9.23
C ALA A 495 4.39 8.42 9.55
N ALA A 496 3.55 7.99 8.60
CA ALA A 496 2.70 6.80 8.75
C ALA A 496 3.50 5.48 8.68
N GLY A 497 4.71 5.51 8.10
CA GLY A 497 5.66 4.39 8.09
C GLY A 497 6.11 3.94 6.70
N VAL A 498 5.54 4.50 5.62
CA VAL A 498 6.02 4.26 4.25
C VAL A 498 7.46 4.72 4.15
N ASN A 499 8.31 3.96 3.46
CA ASN A 499 9.73 4.29 3.36
C ASN A 499 10.32 4.08 1.95
N ARG A 500 9.46 3.95 0.94
CA ARG A 500 9.81 4.08 -0.48
C ARG A 500 8.55 4.44 -1.27
N PHE A 501 8.59 5.50 -2.09
CA PHE A 501 7.49 5.81 -3.00
C PHE A 501 7.66 5.09 -4.32
N VAL A 502 6.56 4.55 -4.85
CA VAL A 502 6.45 4.02 -6.20
C VAL A 502 5.34 4.83 -6.86
N TYR A 503 5.70 5.88 -7.60
CA TYR A 503 4.71 6.81 -8.14
C TYR A 503 3.80 6.09 -9.14
N HIS A 504 2.49 6.17 -8.90
CA HIS A 504 1.47 5.83 -9.87
C HIS A 504 1.12 7.14 -10.61
N THR A 505 1.59 7.37 -11.83
CA THR A 505 2.34 6.43 -12.69
C THR A 505 3.28 7.10 -13.69
N PHE A 506 4.26 6.34 -14.15
CA PHE A 506 5.06 6.64 -15.33
C PHE A 506 4.45 5.86 -16.52
N GLU A 507 3.73 6.55 -17.40
CA GLU A 507 3.28 5.95 -18.66
C GLU A 507 4.44 5.88 -19.66
N ASN A 508 4.65 4.71 -20.30
CA ASN A 508 5.66 4.58 -21.35
C ASN A 508 5.42 5.61 -22.46
N GLN A 509 6.43 6.46 -22.70
CA GLN A 509 6.32 7.51 -23.72
C GLN A 509 6.72 6.94 -25.09
N PHE A 510 5.87 6.06 -25.65
CA PHE A 510 6.09 5.39 -26.94
C PHE A 510 5.97 6.33 -28.15
N LEU A 511 5.30 7.48 -27.97
CA LEU A 511 5.18 8.52 -29.00
C LEU A 511 6.49 9.31 -29.15
N PRO A 512 6.75 9.90 -30.34
CA PRO A 512 7.89 10.80 -30.51
C PRO A 512 7.89 11.93 -29.49
N ASP A 513 9.04 12.23 -28.91
CA ASP A 513 9.25 13.29 -27.91
C ASP A 513 8.85 14.71 -28.39
N SER A 514 8.59 14.90 -29.68
CA SER A 514 7.98 16.12 -30.23
C SER A 514 6.49 16.27 -29.92
N LEU A 515 5.82 15.19 -29.49
CA LEU A 515 4.41 15.13 -29.12
C LEU A 515 4.30 15.09 -27.59
N ARG A 516 4.25 16.27 -26.95
CA ARG A 516 4.16 16.40 -25.48
C ARG A 516 2.81 17.00 -25.07
N PRO A 517 2.25 16.69 -23.89
CA PRO A 517 2.80 15.81 -22.83
C PRO A 517 2.91 14.34 -23.23
N GLY A 518 2.20 13.89 -24.27
CA GLY A 518 2.36 12.56 -24.84
C GLY A 518 1.35 11.54 -24.33
N ALA A 519 1.83 10.33 -24.06
CA ALA A 519 0.99 9.20 -23.65
C ALA A 519 0.57 9.33 -22.18
N THR A 520 -0.61 8.79 -21.84
CA THR A 520 -1.17 8.74 -20.49
C THR A 520 -1.68 7.34 -20.14
N MET A 521 -1.93 7.05 -18.86
CA MET A 521 -2.67 5.84 -18.47
C MET A 521 -4.18 6.10 -18.57
N GLY A 522 -4.67 6.34 -19.79
CA GLY A 522 -6.02 6.85 -20.04
C GLY A 522 -6.31 8.08 -19.15
N PRO A 523 -7.35 8.03 -18.29
CA PRO A 523 -7.71 9.14 -17.39
C PRO A 523 -6.83 9.24 -16.13
N TYR A 524 -6.06 8.22 -15.77
CA TYR A 524 -5.44 8.15 -14.45
C TYR A 524 -4.10 8.88 -14.39
N GLY A 525 -3.88 9.55 -13.26
CA GLY A 525 -2.61 10.15 -12.87
C GLY A 525 -2.02 9.47 -11.64
N VAL A 526 -1.04 10.07 -10.97
CA VAL A 526 -0.31 11.28 -11.35
C VAL A 526 0.58 11.04 -12.57
N HIS A 527 0.65 11.98 -13.50
CA HIS A 527 1.57 11.86 -14.63
C HIS A 527 3.02 12.11 -14.19
N TRP A 528 3.80 11.07 -13.89
CA TRP A 528 5.15 11.17 -13.31
C TRP A 528 6.24 10.69 -14.28
N ASP A 529 6.18 11.16 -15.52
CA ASP A 529 7.01 10.72 -16.65
C ASP A 529 7.99 11.80 -17.18
N ARG A 530 8.85 11.39 -18.13
CA ARG A 530 9.93 12.22 -18.70
C ARG A 530 9.46 13.44 -19.49
N ASN A 531 8.19 13.50 -19.87
CA ASN A 531 7.62 14.60 -20.65
C ASN A 531 7.02 15.71 -19.78
N GLN A 532 7.03 15.59 -18.45
CA GLN A 532 6.72 16.69 -17.54
C GLN A 532 7.61 17.91 -17.81
N THR A 533 7.00 19.10 -17.83
CA THR A 533 7.69 20.39 -18.04
C THR A 533 8.85 20.60 -17.05
N TRP A 534 8.66 20.16 -15.81
CA TRP A 534 9.61 20.27 -14.70
C TRP A 534 10.49 19.03 -14.50
N TRP A 535 10.36 17.98 -15.32
CA TRP A 535 11.18 16.76 -15.21
C TRP A 535 12.70 17.04 -15.17
N PRO A 536 13.26 17.99 -15.95
CA PRO A 536 14.69 18.31 -15.87
C PRO A 536 15.14 18.81 -14.49
N MET A 537 14.21 19.20 -13.61
CA MET A 537 14.45 19.76 -12.28
C MET A 537 14.07 18.80 -11.13
N VAL A 538 13.39 17.68 -11.39
CA VAL A 538 12.85 16.78 -10.34
C VAL A 538 13.93 16.12 -9.47
N GLY A 539 15.17 16.03 -9.95
CA GLY A 539 16.24 15.29 -9.26
C GLY A 539 16.47 15.70 -7.81
N ASP A 540 16.33 16.99 -7.45
CA ASP A 540 16.50 17.44 -6.07
C ASP A 540 15.34 17.04 -5.15
N TYR A 541 14.13 16.91 -5.69
CA TYR A 541 13.00 16.29 -4.97
C TYR A 541 13.27 14.79 -4.74
N HIS A 542 13.71 14.05 -5.76
CA HIS A 542 14.03 12.63 -5.57
C HIS A 542 15.21 12.41 -4.60
N LYS A 543 16.19 13.33 -4.52
CA LYS A 543 17.23 13.30 -3.47
C LYS A 543 16.62 13.44 -2.07
N TYR A 544 15.66 14.35 -1.87
CA TYR A 544 14.91 14.48 -0.62
C TYR A 544 14.20 13.16 -0.26
N ILE A 545 13.44 12.59 -1.20
CA ILE A 545 12.73 11.31 -1.04
C ILE A 545 13.70 10.19 -0.68
N THR A 546 14.86 10.14 -1.35
CA THR A 546 15.89 9.12 -1.11
C THR A 546 16.51 9.24 0.28
N ARG A 547 16.77 10.47 0.78
CA ARG A 547 17.27 10.68 2.14
C ARG A 547 16.27 10.23 3.20
N CYS A 548 15.00 10.59 3.02
CA CYS A 548 13.93 10.17 3.93
C CYS A 548 13.79 8.65 3.95
N SER A 549 13.66 8.04 2.78
CA SER A 549 13.57 6.59 2.59
C SER A 549 14.74 5.86 3.23
N TYR A 550 15.97 6.33 3.02
CA TYR A 550 17.17 5.70 3.58
C TYR A 550 17.12 5.61 5.10
N ILE A 551 16.87 6.72 5.80
CA ILE A 551 16.82 6.75 7.27
C ILE A 551 15.66 5.90 7.79
N LEU A 552 14.48 5.99 7.15
CA LEU A 552 13.27 5.29 7.57
C LEU A 552 13.35 3.76 7.37
N GLN A 553 14.25 3.28 6.52
CA GLN A 553 14.55 1.85 6.36
C GLN A 553 15.53 1.31 7.43
N GLN A 554 16.23 2.17 8.18
CA GLN A 554 17.25 1.72 9.15
C GLN A 554 16.64 1.38 10.51
N GLY A 555 17.17 0.38 11.22
CA GLY A 555 16.76 0.04 12.59
C GLY A 555 15.37 -0.61 12.66
N ARG A 556 14.57 -0.26 13.67
CA ARG A 556 13.17 -0.67 13.81
C ARG A 556 12.26 0.50 14.20
N THR A 557 10.97 0.39 13.96
CA THR A 557 9.97 1.36 14.40
C THR A 557 9.71 1.20 15.90
N VAL A 558 9.28 2.27 16.56
CA VAL A 558 8.82 2.25 17.95
C VAL A 558 7.30 2.45 17.97
N ALA A 559 6.59 1.49 18.55
CA ALA A 559 5.16 1.52 18.80
C ALA A 559 4.90 0.84 20.16
N ASP A 560 4.00 1.42 20.96
CA ASP A 560 3.72 0.93 22.32
C ASP A 560 2.47 0.05 22.36
N VAL A 561 1.56 0.19 21.39
CA VAL A 561 0.27 -0.52 21.34
C VAL A 561 0.25 -1.50 20.18
N LEU A 562 -0.15 -2.75 20.44
CA LEU A 562 -0.42 -3.75 19.43
C LEU A 562 -1.92 -4.06 19.39
N TYR A 563 -2.60 -3.78 18.29
CA TYR A 563 -4.01 -4.14 18.10
C TYR A 563 -4.11 -5.50 17.39
N LEU A 564 -4.78 -6.47 18.01
CA LEU A 564 -5.03 -7.78 17.39
C LEU A 564 -6.30 -7.70 16.53
N THR A 565 -6.26 -8.18 15.29
CA THR A 565 -7.48 -8.37 14.50
C THR A 565 -8.25 -9.62 14.96
N PRO A 566 -9.58 -9.65 14.81
CA PRO A 566 -10.36 -10.88 14.98
C PRO A 566 -9.88 -12.03 14.08
N GLU A 567 -10.18 -13.26 14.47
CA GLU A 567 -10.01 -14.43 13.59
C GLU A 567 -11.11 -14.54 12.54
N GLY A 568 -10.72 -14.99 11.35
CA GLY A 568 -11.60 -15.25 10.23
C GLY A 568 -11.46 -14.21 9.12
N SER A 569 -12.15 -14.49 8.02
CA SER A 569 -12.09 -13.68 6.80
C SER A 569 -13.49 -13.35 6.27
N PRO A 570 -13.62 -12.31 5.44
CA PRO A 570 -12.62 -11.28 5.15
C PRO A 570 -12.43 -10.31 6.33
N HIS A 571 -11.30 -9.60 6.38
CA HIS A 571 -11.08 -8.56 7.39
C HIS A 571 -10.08 -7.50 6.94
N VAL A 572 -10.52 -6.23 6.94
CA VAL A 572 -9.68 -5.03 6.77
C VAL A 572 -9.38 -4.44 8.14
N PHE A 573 -8.12 -4.22 8.50
CA PHE A 573 -7.74 -3.61 9.77
C PHE A 573 -7.90 -2.08 9.74
N ARG A 574 -8.66 -1.57 10.71
CA ARG A 574 -8.75 -0.13 11.01
C ARG A 574 -8.51 0.08 12.50
N PRO A 575 -7.57 0.96 12.89
CA PRO A 575 -7.36 1.32 14.29
C PRO A 575 -8.57 2.12 14.82
N PRO A 576 -8.68 2.35 16.14
CA PRO A 576 -9.63 3.32 16.66
C PRO A 576 -9.42 4.69 15.99
N PHE A 577 -10.47 5.35 15.50
CA PHE A 577 -10.37 6.70 14.91
C PHE A 577 -9.77 7.71 15.89
N SER A 578 -10.07 7.56 17.18
CA SER A 578 -9.50 8.30 18.31
C SER A 578 -7.98 8.13 18.46
N ALA A 579 -7.35 7.13 17.85
CA ALA A 579 -5.89 7.00 17.79
C ALA A 579 -5.24 7.87 16.71
N MET A 580 -6.07 8.47 15.84
CA MET A 580 -5.68 9.28 14.71
C MET A 580 -6.13 10.74 14.91
N GLU A 581 -5.51 11.66 14.16
CA GLU A 581 -5.92 13.06 14.07
C GLU A 581 -5.65 13.61 12.66
N GLY A 582 -6.32 14.70 12.28
CA GLY A 582 -6.23 15.26 10.92
C GLY A 582 -7.48 14.95 10.11
N ASN A 583 -7.33 14.73 8.80
CA ASN A 583 -8.45 14.37 7.92
C ASN A 583 -8.28 12.92 7.41
N ASP A 584 -9.36 12.38 6.85
CA ASP A 584 -9.46 10.96 6.51
C ASP A 584 -8.44 10.47 5.48
N THR A 585 -7.91 11.36 4.62
CA THR A 585 -6.93 11.02 3.57
C THR A 585 -5.47 11.20 3.99
N ILE A 586 -5.20 12.00 5.02
CA ILE A 586 -3.87 12.17 5.62
C ILE A 586 -3.94 12.13 7.17
N PRO A 587 -4.42 11.02 7.76
CA PRO A 587 -4.57 10.90 9.21
C PRO A 587 -3.23 10.63 9.89
N ASP A 588 -2.84 11.47 10.86
CA ASP A 588 -1.62 11.34 11.65
C ASP A 588 -1.86 10.48 12.91
N ARG A 589 -0.90 9.64 13.30
CA ARG A 589 -0.96 8.84 14.54
C ARG A 589 -0.66 9.73 15.76
N LYS A 590 -1.35 9.49 16.88
CA LYS A 590 -1.09 10.20 18.16
C LYS A 590 0.20 9.73 18.86
N GLY A 591 0.51 10.36 20.01
CA GLY A 591 1.79 10.23 20.74
C GLY A 591 2.19 8.83 21.25
N TYR A 592 1.27 7.87 21.33
CA TYR A 592 1.58 6.45 21.47
C TYR A 592 1.33 5.78 20.12
N ASN A 593 2.41 5.52 19.40
CA ASN A 593 2.33 4.84 18.11
C ASN A 593 1.86 3.38 18.30
N PHE A 594 1.28 2.80 17.25
CA PHE A 594 0.65 1.48 17.28
C PHE A 594 0.89 0.71 15.98
N ASP A 595 0.69 -0.61 16.02
CA ASP A 595 0.57 -1.46 14.83
C ASP A 595 -0.62 -2.43 14.99
N GLY A 596 -1.19 -2.85 13.86
CA GLY A 596 -2.09 -4.01 13.76
C GLY A 596 -1.32 -5.33 13.71
N CYS A 597 -1.94 -6.42 14.17
CA CYS A 597 -1.37 -7.75 14.15
C CYS A 597 -2.44 -8.76 13.77
N SER A 598 -2.13 -9.63 12.79
CA SER A 598 -2.99 -10.77 12.51
C SER A 598 -2.83 -11.87 13.58
N PRO A 599 -3.85 -12.75 13.77
CA PRO A 599 -3.70 -13.97 14.54
C PRO A 599 -2.49 -14.81 14.11
N GLY A 600 -2.29 -15.01 12.81
CA GLY A 600 -1.16 -15.73 12.23
C GLY A 600 0.20 -15.16 12.62
N GLN A 601 0.34 -13.84 12.65
CA GLN A 601 1.55 -13.17 13.13
C GLN A 601 1.73 -13.37 14.64
N LEU A 602 0.66 -13.25 15.44
CA LEU A 602 0.72 -13.33 16.91
C LEU A 602 1.30 -14.66 17.40
N TYR A 603 1.09 -15.77 16.69
CA TYR A 603 1.68 -17.07 17.05
C TYR A 603 3.21 -17.03 17.15
N LYS A 604 3.89 -16.12 16.43
CA LYS A 604 5.34 -15.92 16.48
C LYS A 604 5.81 -15.02 17.63
N ALA A 605 4.90 -14.38 18.36
CA ALA A 605 5.23 -13.48 19.44
C ALA A 605 5.75 -14.22 20.69
N GLY A 606 6.63 -13.55 21.43
CA GLY A 606 7.07 -13.94 22.77
C GLY A 606 6.98 -12.76 23.74
N VAL A 607 7.48 -12.94 24.97
CA VAL A 607 7.53 -11.87 25.98
C VAL A 607 8.93 -11.72 26.54
N VAL A 608 9.43 -10.48 26.54
CA VAL A 608 10.72 -10.10 27.16
C VAL A 608 10.48 -8.86 28.02
N ASN A 609 10.79 -8.97 29.33
CA ASN A 609 10.64 -7.88 30.31
C ASN A 609 9.23 -7.23 30.28
N GLY A 610 8.19 -8.07 30.17
CA GLY A 610 6.79 -7.64 30.12
C GLY A 610 6.33 -7.06 28.77
N SER A 611 7.24 -6.90 27.80
CA SER A 611 6.91 -6.47 26.44
C SER A 611 6.65 -7.64 25.52
N ILE A 612 5.64 -7.50 24.64
CA ILE A 612 5.34 -8.46 23.57
C ILE A 612 6.35 -8.21 22.45
N VAL A 613 7.14 -9.23 22.09
CA VAL A 613 8.22 -9.11 21.10
C VAL A 613 8.04 -10.09 19.96
N PHE A 614 8.49 -9.69 18.76
CA PHE A 614 8.51 -10.53 17.58
C PHE A 614 9.95 -10.82 17.12
N PRO A 615 10.18 -11.89 16.34
CA PRO A 615 11.52 -12.24 15.85
C PRO A 615 12.22 -11.09 15.10
N GLY A 616 11.45 -10.24 14.41
CA GLY A 616 11.91 -9.06 13.70
C GLY A 616 12.35 -7.87 14.59
N GLY A 617 12.24 -8.00 15.92
CA GLY A 617 12.63 -6.97 16.88
C GLY A 617 11.52 -5.96 17.24
N ALA A 618 10.33 -6.07 16.63
CA ALA A 618 9.16 -5.32 17.08
C ALA A 618 8.86 -5.63 18.55
N SER A 619 8.43 -4.62 19.29
CA SER A 619 8.28 -4.69 20.75
C SER A 619 7.20 -3.73 21.21
N TYR A 620 6.17 -4.26 21.88
CA TYR A 620 4.98 -3.53 22.30
C TYR A 620 4.78 -3.63 23.82
N ARG A 621 4.08 -2.66 24.41
CA ARG A 621 3.82 -2.58 25.86
C ARG A 621 2.50 -3.24 26.25
N ILE A 622 1.50 -3.15 25.39
CA ILE A 622 0.19 -3.76 25.58
C ILE A 622 -0.29 -4.43 24.30
N LEU A 623 -1.01 -5.54 24.45
CA LEU A 623 -1.81 -6.17 23.41
C LEU A 623 -3.28 -5.81 23.64
N VAL A 624 -3.92 -5.17 22.67
CA VAL A 624 -5.34 -4.80 22.73
C VAL A 624 -6.13 -5.81 21.90
N LEU A 625 -7.07 -6.49 22.54
CA LEU A 625 -7.96 -7.44 21.88
C LEU A 625 -9.11 -6.68 21.21
N PRO A 626 -9.61 -7.19 20.07
CA PRO A 626 -10.80 -6.65 19.46
C PRO A 626 -12.03 -6.99 20.32
N ALA A 627 -13.02 -6.10 20.35
CA ALA A 627 -14.28 -6.24 21.08
C ALA A 627 -15.23 -7.22 20.36
N VAL A 628 -14.80 -8.47 20.23
CA VAL A 628 -15.57 -9.58 19.68
C VAL A 628 -15.71 -10.67 20.76
N LYS A 629 -16.87 -11.33 20.78
CA LYS A 629 -17.17 -12.37 21.79
C LYS A 629 -16.79 -13.78 21.32
N THR A 630 -16.06 -13.91 20.22
CA THR A 630 -15.62 -15.20 19.68
C THR A 630 -14.11 -15.25 19.47
N MET A 631 -13.52 -16.42 19.74
CA MET A 631 -12.09 -16.71 19.52
C MET A 631 -11.88 -18.22 19.49
N THR A 632 -10.98 -18.73 18.66
CA THR A 632 -10.65 -20.15 18.63
C THR A 632 -9.85 -20.56 19.88
N PRO A 633 -9.95 -21.82 20.33
CA PRO A 633 -9.12 -22.31 21.43
C PRO A 633 -7.61 -22.17 21.17
N ALA A 634 -7.18 -22.28 19.91
CA ALA A 634 -5.78 -22.16 19.54
C ALA A 634 -5.23 -20.74 19.78
N LEU A 635 -5.96 -19.70 19.35
CA LEU A 635 -5.54 -18.32 19.57
C LEU A 635 -5.61 -17.94 21.05
N LEU A 636 -6.65 -18.38 21.77
CA LEU A 636 -6.78 -18.10 23.19
C LEU A 636 -5.67 -18.76 24.01
N LYS A 637 -5.21 -19.98 23.65
CA LYS A 637 -4.02 -20.60 24.23
C LYS A 637 -2.79 -19.75 24.00
N LYS A 638 -2.59 -19.23 22.78
CA LYS A 638 -1.44 -18.36 22.49
C LYS A 638 -1.45 -17.10 23.36
N ILE A 639 -2.61 -16.45 23.50
CA ILE A 639 -2.76 -15.28 24.40
C ILE A 639 -2.49 -15.68 25.85
N THR A 640 -2.99 -16.83 26.29
CA THR A 640 -2.73 -17.39 27.63
C THR A 640 -1.23 -17.56 27.90
N GLU A 641 -0.47 -18.08 26.92
CA GLU A 641 0.99 -18.20 27.00
C GLU A 641 1.68 -16.84 27.15
N LEU A 642 1.26 -15.85 26.35
CA LEU A 642 1.82 -14.49 26.42
C LEU A 642 1.53 -13.84 27.78
N VAL A 643 0.29 -13.90 28.28
CA VAL A 643 -0.06 -13.37 29.61
C VAL A 643 0.76 -14.07 30.67
N LYS A 644 0.83 -15.42 30.67
CA LYS A 644 1.63 -16.19 31.62
C LYS A 644 3.10 -15.76 31.64
N ALA A 645 3.66 -15.45 30.47
CA ALA A 645 5.06 -15.04 30.30
C ALA A 645 5.34 -13.58 30.72
N GLY A 646 4.31 -12.74 30.86
CA GLY A 646 4.46 -11.35 31.36
C GLY A 646 3.72 -10.28 30.57
N ALA A 647 2.97 -10.62 29.51
CA ALA A 647 2.27 -9.63 28.71
C ALA A 647 1.16 -8.92 29.50
N THR A 648 0.94 -7.64 29.19
CA THR A 648 -0.29 -6.94 29.56
C THR A 648 -1.26 -6.97 28.39
N VAL A 649 -2.43 -7.57 28.59
CA VAL A 649 -3.50 -7.67 27.59
C VAL A 649 -4.67 -6.80 28.02
N VAL A 650 -5.29 -6.09 27.08
CA VAL A 650 -6.44 -5.21 27.31
C VAL A 650 -7.61 -5.68 26.46
N GLY A 651 -8.73 -6.05 27.08
CA GLY A 651 -9.94 -6.47 26.36
C GLY A 651 -10.74 -7.54 27.09
N GLU A 652 -12.01 -7.66 26.70
CA GLU A 652 -12.97 -8.63 27.24
C GLU A 652 -12.58 -10.09 26.90
N PRO A 653 -12.95 -11.07 27.75
CA PRO A 653 -12.78 -12.47 27.41
C PRO A 653 -13.73 -12.88 26.26
N PRO A 654 -13.30 -13.78 25.36
CA PRO A 654 -14.22 -14.40 24.41
C PRO A 654 -15.18 -15.35 25.14
N LEU A 655 -16.32 -15.66 24.51
CA LEU A 655 -17.34 -16.56 25.06
C LEU A 655 -17.35 -17.93 24.37
N LYS A 656 -17.15 -17.96 23.05
CA LYS A 656 -17.29 -19.15 22.21
C LYS A 656 -16.26 -19.21 21.09
N SER A 657 -16.09 -20.39 20.49
CA SER A 657 -15.38 -20.51 19.22
C SER A 657 -16.24 -19.97 18.06
N PRO A 658 -15.67 -19.33 17.03
CA PRO A 658 -16.43 -18.91 15.84
C PRO A 658 -16.71 -20.05 14.86
N GLY A 659 -15.96 -21.16 14.95
CA GLY A 659 -16.06 -22.32 14.05
C GLY A 659 -16.83 -23.50 14.66
N LEU A 660 -17.05 -24.52 13.82
CA LEU A 660 -17.71 -25.78 14.18
C LEU A 660 -16.71 -26.90 14.50
N SER A 661 -15.44 -26.71 14.15
CA SER A 661 -14.34 -27.61 14.49
C SER A 661 -14.34 -27.95 16.00
N ASN A 662 -14.52 -29.25 16.32
CA ASN A 662 -14.63 -29.79 17.69
C ASN A 662 -15.79 -29.21 18.55
N TYR A 663 -16.85 -28.70 17.94
CA TYR A 663 -18.04 -28.25 18.66
C TYR A 663 -18.83 -29.43 19.26
N PRO A 664 -19.36 -29.33 20.50
CA PRO A 664 -19.34 -28.17 21.42
C PRO A 664 -18.13 -28.13 22.37
N ALA A 665 -17.22 -29.11 22.32
CA ALA A 665 -16.09 -29.19 23.23
C ALA A 665 -15.14 -27.98 23.14
N CYS A 666 -15.03 -27.35 21.95
CA CYS A 666 -14.29 -26.11 21.76
C CYS A 666 -14.77 -24.97 22.68
N ASP A 667 -16.08 -24.84 22.92
CA ASP A 667 -16.63 -23.77 23.76
C ASP A 667 -16.35 -24.04 25.24
N ALA A 668 -16.36 -25.31 25.66
CA ALA A 668 -15.96 -25.71 27.01
C ALA A 668 -14.47 -25.43 27.28
N GLU A 669 -13.62 -25.61 26.27
CA GLU A 669 -12.21 -25.25 26.34
C GLU A 669 -12.00 -23.73 26.45
N ILE A 670 -12.74 -22.93 25.68
CA ILE A 670 -12.74 -21.46 25.82
C ILE A 670 -13.13 -21.06 27.25
N ALA A 671 -14.23 -21.59 27.78
CA ALA A 671 -14.68 -21.27 29.13
C ALA A 671 -13.61 -21.60 30.20
N THR A 672 -12.88 -22.71 30.00
CA THR A 672 -11.77 -23.12 30.90
C THR A 672 -10.61 -22.12 30.85
N LEU A 673 -10.18 -21.73 29.64
CA LEU A 673 -9.08 -20.77 29.45
C LEU A 673 -9.46 -19.36 29.94
N VAL A 674 -10.70 -18.93 29.72
CA VAL A 674 -11.22 -17.65 30.22
C VAL A 674 -11.19 -17.61 31.74
N LYS A 675 -11.68 -18.65 32.41
CA LYS A 675 -11.61 -18.74 33.87
C LYS A 675 -10.17 -18.70 34.38
N LEU A 676 -9.23 -19.27 33.63
CA LEU A 676 -7.81 -19.26 33.98
C LEU A 676 -7.17 -17.86 33.87
N VAL A 677 -7.48 -17.14 32.78
CA VAL A 677 -6.78 -15.89 32.44
C VAL A 677 -7.49 -14.64 32.96
N TRP A 678 -8.83 -14.60 32.91
CA TRP A 678 -9.66 -13.49 33.39
C TRP A 678 -10.25 -13.74 34.79
N GLY A 679 -10.20 -14.96 35.31
CA GLY A 679 -10.79 -15.32 36.61
C GLY A 679 -12.32 -15.42 36.61
N THR A 680 -12.99 -14.70 35.71
CA THR A 680 -14.45 -14.71 35.51
C THR A 680 -14.79 -14.60 34.02
N ASN A 681 -15.99 -15.05 33.66
CA ASN A 681 -16.61 -14.88 32.34
C ASN A 681 -17.77 -13.87 32.37
N ILE A 682 -17.96 -13.16 33.48
CA ILE A 682 -18.99 -12.15 33.65
C ILE A 682 -18.43 -10.79 33.21
N ASP A 683 -19.17 -10.09 32.36
CA ASP A 683 -18.85 -8.72 31.95
C ASP A 683 -18.67 -7.83 33.20
N ALA A 684 -17.52 -7.17 33.28
CA ALA A 684 -17.19 -6.37 34.45
C ALA A 684 -17.77 -4.95 34.30
N THR A 685 -18.71 -4.59 35.18
CA THR A 685 -19.36 -3.26 35.16
C THR A 685 -18.39 -2.10 35.42
N THR A 686 -17.24 -2.40 36.05
CA THR A 686 -16.12 -1.50 36.33
C THR A 686 -14.81 -2.09 35.80
N GLN A 687 -13.81 -1.24 35.57
CA GLN A 687 -12.51 -1.68 35.09
C GLN A 687 -11.87 -2.65 36.09
N SER A 688 -11.59 -3.87 35.62
CA SER A 688 -11.07 -4.98 36.40
C SER A 688 -9.67 -5.37 35.92
N VAL A 689 -8.88 -5.93 36.82
CA VAL A 689 -7.53 -6.45 36.54
C VAL A 689 -7.40 -7.82 37.16
N HIS A 690 -6.89 -8.78 36.40
CA HIS A 690 -6.57 -10.12 36.88
C HIS A 690 -5.15 -10.48 36.46
N THR A 691 -4.39 -11.02 37.41
CA THR A 691 -3.00 -11.42 37.21
C THR A 691 -2.95 -12.91 36.93
N TYR A 692 -2.25 -13.31 35.88
CA TYR A 692 -2.03 -14.71 35.57
C TYR A 692 -0.57 -14.93 35.12
N GLY A 693 0.13 -15.83 35.82
CA GLY A 693 1.58 -15.97 35.67
C GLY A 693 2.30 -14.67 36.03
N LYS A 694 3.15 -14.17 35.11
CA LYS A 694 3.89 -12.90 35.28
C LYS A 694 3.18 -11.69 34.69
N GLY A 695 2.09 -11.89 33.95
CA GLY A 695 1.37 -10.85 33.24
C GLY A 695 -0.01 -10.61 33.81
N ARG A 696 -0.82 -9.86 33.08
CA ARG A 696 -2.16 -9.47 33.51
C ARG A 696 -3.08 -9.18 32.35
N VAL A 697 -4.38 -9.27 32.62
CA VAL A 697 -5.44 -8.81 31.73
C VAL A 697 -6.22 -7.66 32.38
N ILE A 698 -6.62 -6.68 31.58
CA ILE A 698 -7.35 -5.47 32.00
C ILE A 698 -8.60 -5.35 31.12
N TRP A 699 -9.81 -5.31 31.71
CA TRP A 699 -11.07 -5.29 30.96
C TRP A 699 -12.20 -4.60 31.75
N GLY A 700 -13.38 -4.46 31.16
CA GLY A 700 -14.57 -3.88 31.78
C GLY A 700 -14.58 -2.35 31.96
N GLY A 701 -15.69 -1.86 32.49
CA GLY A 701 -15.89 -0.46 32.83
C GLY A 701 -16.15 0.47 31.65
N GLU A 702 -15.15 1.24 31.25
CA GLU A 702 -15.21 2.12 30.07
C GLU A 702 -14.53 1.51 28.85
N LEU A 703 -13.65 0.52 29.05
CA LEU A 703 -12.91 -0.16 27.97
C LEU A 703 -13.85 -0.90 27.00
N ASP A 704 -14.96 -1.41 27.53
CA ASP A 704 -16.01 -2.15 26.84
C ASP A 704 -17.16 -1.23 26.37
N LYS A 705 -17.39 -0.10 27.04
CA LYS A 705 -18.50 0.83 26.72
C LYS A 705 -18.14 1.92 25.73
N GLN A 706 -16.88 2.35 25.70
CA GLN A 706 -16.42 3.40 24.79
C GLN A 706 -15.56 2.80 23.68
N LEU A 707 -16.23 2.09 22.77
CA LEU A 707 -15.61 1.47 21.60
C LEU A 707 -15.59 2.44 20.41
N ASP A 708 -14.57 2.27 19.60
CA ASP A 708 -14.28 3.01 18.37
C ASP A 708 -13.69 2.01 17.38
N ASN A 709 -14.45 1.72 16.32
CA ASN A 709 -14.34 0.49 15.54
C ASN A 709 -14.46 -0.76 16.44
N LEU A 710 -13.47 -1.64 16.44
CA LEU A 710 -13.43 -2.87 17.24
C LEU A 710 -12.64 -2.72 18.54
N TYR A 711 -12.27 -1.51 18.96
CA TYR A 711 -11.31 -1.32 20.04
C TYR A 711 -11.76 -0.24 21.02
N PRO A 712 -11.27 -0.23 22.27
CA PRO A 712 -11.48 0.90 23.17
C PRO A 712 -10.92 2.18 22.57
N LYS A 713 -11.55 3.33 22.88
CA LYS A 713 -10.99 4.64 22.52
C LYS A 713 -9.53 4.76 22.97
N TYR A 714 -8.72 5.38 22.13
CA TYR A 714 -7.27 5.54 22.33
C TYR A 714 -6.90 6.16 23.68
N GLU A 715 -7.69 7.11 24.18
CA GLU A 715 -7.44 7.77 25.46
C GLU A 715 -7.42 6.77 26.63
N LEU A 716 -8.22 5.69 26.55
CA LEU A 716 -8.28 4.66 27.59
C LEU A 716 -7.02 3.80 27.59
N THR A 717 -6.53 3.37 26.43
CA THR A 717 -5.29 2.59 26.31
C THR A 717 -4.06 3.46 26.62
N ALA A 718 -4.07 4.73 26.22
CA ALA A 718 -3.07 5.72 26.61
C ALA A 718 -3.02 5.95 28.13
N ASN A 719 -4.16 5.96 28.81
CA ASN A 719 -4.21 6.07 30.28
C ASN A 719 -3.66 4.82 30.97
N ILE A 720 -3.87 3.62 30.41
CA ILE A 720 -3.23 2.40 30.90
C ILE A 720 -1.70 2.51 30.79
N LEU A 721 -1.19 2.95 29.64
CA LEU A 721 0.25 3.16 29.45
C LEU A 721 0.83 4.18 30.44
N LYS A 722 0.14 5.29 30.69
CA LYS A 722 0.53 6.27 31.73
C LYS A 722 0.60 5.63 33.12
N LYS A 723 -0.41 4.83 33.52
CA LYS A 723 -0.40 4.07 34.79
C LYS A 723 0.73 3.02 34.84
N MET A 724 1.23 2.59 33.69
CA MET A 724 2.41 1.73 33.54
C MET A 724 3.74 2.50 33.56
N ASN A 725 3.71 3.81 33.83
CA ASN A 725 4.87 4.71 33.74
C ASN A 725 5.51 4.72 32.34
N VAL A 726 4.70 4.53 31.30
CA VAL A 726 5.10 4.71 29.92
C VAL A 726 4.58 6.06 29.47
N SER A 727 5.48 7.02 29.24
CA SER A 727 5.14 8.36 28.74
C SER A 727 4.94 8.36 27.21
N PRO A 728 4.27 9.36 26.60
CA PRO A 728 4.14 9.46 25.14
C PRO A 728 5.50 9.54 24.44
N ASP A 729 5.61 8.98 23.24
CA ASP A 729 6.88 8.92 22.49
C ASP A 729 7.30 10.29 21.93
N PHE A 730 6.32 11.08 21.52
CA PHE A 730 6.50 12.44 21.01
C PHE A 730 5.28 13.31 21.33
N GLU A 731 5.55 14.57 21.67
CA GLU A 731 4.53 15.61 21.87
C GLU A 731 5.03 16.94 21.31
N SER A 732 4.12 17.80 20.83
CA SER A 732 4.45 19.16 20.41
C SER A 732 3.31 20.13 20.72
N ASN A 733 3.66 21.39 21.01
CA ASN A 733 2.68 22.48 21.11
C ASN A 733 2.40 23.17 19.76
N GLY A 734 2.94 22.66 18.65
CA GLY A 734 2.64 23.09 17.29
C GLY A 734 2.14 21.92 16.43
N PRO A 735 1.64 22.18 15.21
CA PRO A 735 1.06 21.17 14.32
C PRO A 735 2.17 20.35 13.63
N ILE A 736 2.86 19.51 14.39
CA ILE A 736 3.99 18.68 13.94
C ILE A 736 3.61 17.21 14.00
N ARG A 737 3.70 16.51 12.87
CA ARG A 737 3.59 15.04 12.79
C ARG A 737 4.96 14.39 13.01
N TYR A 738 4.99 13.11 13.40
CA TYR A 738 6.24 12.40 13.65
C TYR A 738 6.21 10.90 13.32
N THR A 739 7.39 10.31 13.18
CA THR A 739 7.63 8.87 13.40
C THR A 739 9.03 8.65 13.96
N ARG A 740 9.28 7.49 14.58
CA ARG A 740 10.55 7.17 15.24
C ARG A 740 11.13 5.85 14.74
N ARG A 741 12.40 5.90 14.35
CA ARG A 741 13.28 4.75 14.11
C ARG A 741 14.31 4.63 15.22
N THR A 742 14.64 3.41 15.62
CA THR A 742 15.59 3.16 16.71
C THR A 742 16.48 1.96 16.45
N ASN A 743 17.68 2.00 17.04
CA ASN A 743 18.46 0.80 17.32
C ASN A 743 19.18 0.94 18.68
N SER A 744 20.16 0.08 18.95
CA SER A 744 20.91 0.09 20.20
C SER A 744 21.72 1.38 20.44
N ASN A 745 22.09 2.13 19.39
CA ASN A 745 23.06 3.22 19.44
C ASN A 745 22.47 4.60 19.13
N TRP A 746 21.36 4.65 18.40
CA TRP A 746 20.72 5.90 17.99
C TRP A 746 19.20 5.83 17.99
N ASP A 747 18.59 7.01 17.93
CA ASP A 747 17.19 7.22 17.59
C ASP A 747 17.09 8.33 16.56
N ALA A 748 16.21 8.16 15.57
CA ALA A 748 15.94 9.15 14.54
C ALA A 748 14.44 9.41 14.50
N TYR A 749 14.04 10.63 14.83
CA TYR A 749 12.66 11.09 14.71
C TYR A 749 12.51 11.86 13.41
N PHE A 750 11.66 11.41 12.50
CA PHE A 750 11.19 12.26 11.42
C PHE A 750 10.11 13.18 11.99
N ILE A 751 10.25 14.49 11.79
CA ILE A 751 9.24 15.48 12.16
C ILE A 751 8.88 16.32 10.94
N SER A 752 7.61 16.67 10.78
CA SER A 752 7.14 17.50 9.67
C SER A 752 6.07 18.49 10.12
N ASN A 753 6.20 19.73 9.65
CA ASN A 753 5.15 20.73 9.75
C ASN A 753 3.95 20.31 8.88
N ARG A 754 2.74 20.38 9.43
CA ARG A 754 1.49 20.00 8.76
C ARG A 754 0.84 21.17 8.00
N SER A 755 1.30 22.40 8.21
CA SER A 755 0.70 23.62 7.66
C SER A 755 1.56 24.27 6.57
N ASP A 756 0.90 25.12 5.79
CA ASP A 756 1.47 26.02 4.77
C ASP A 756 2.11 27.28 5.37
N ASN A 757 2.23 27.35 6.70
CA ASN A 757 2.79 28.49 7.42
C ASN A 757 4.00 28.05 8.25
N PRO A 758 5.00 28.92 8.49
CA PRO A 758 6.08 28.61 9.41
C PRO A 758 5.58 28.29 10.83
N VAL A 759 6.24 27.34 11.49
CA VAL A 759 5.91 26.87 12.84
C VAL A 759 7.14 26.98 13.74
N ASP A 760 6.98 27.71 14.85
CA ASP A 760 7.87 27.68 16.00
C ASP A 760 7.19 26.88 17.12
N ALA A 761 7.83 25.81 17.58
CA ALA A 761 7.26 24.90 18.58
C ALA A 761 8.32 24.34 19.53
N ASN A 762 7.88 23.89 20.70
CA ASN A 762 8.65 22.98 21.54
C ASN A 762 8.22 21.55 21.23
N ALA A 763 9.17 20.72 20.80
CA ALA A 763 8.98 19.30 20.55
C ALA A 763 9.60 18.49 21.69
N SER A 764 8.82 17.60 22.29
CA SER A 764 9.22 16.71 23.39
C SER A 764 9.41 15.30 22.85
N PHE A 765 10.60 14.72 23.08
CA PHE A 765 10.99 13.40 22.57
C PHE A 765 11.28 12.47 23.74
N ARG A 766 10.66 11.28 23.79
CA ARG A 766 10.93 10.25 24.81
C ARG A 766 12.30 9.58 24.58
N ASN A 767 13.36 10.34 24.87
CA ASN A 767 14.73 9.98 24.59
C ASN A 767 15.74 10.65 25.53
N ILE A 768 16.71 9.84 26.01
CA ILE A 768 17.86 10.30 26.79
C ILE A 768 19.22 9.81 26.26
N LYS A 769 19.27 9.08 25.12
CA LYS A 769 20.45 8.35 24.66
C LYS A 769 21.64 9.27 24.34
N GLY A 770 21.40 10.53 23.99
CA GLY A 770 22.47 11.49 23.69
C GLY A 770 21.97 12.91 23.44
N SER A 771 22.82 13.75 22.87
CA SER A 771 22.45 15.12 22.47
C SER A 771 21.82 15.14 21.07
N PRO A 772 20.82 16.01 20.83
CA PRO A 772 20.11 16.06 19.57
C PRO A 772 20.92 16.72 18.45
N GLN A 773 20.75 16.18 17.25
CA GLN A 773 21.20 16.75 15.98
C GLN A 773 20.03 16.90 15.03
N LEU A 774 20.03 17.97 14.23
CA LEU A 774 19.11 18.17 13.13
C LEU A 774 19.77 17.74 11.84
N TRP A 775 19.12 16.85 11.10
CA TRP A 775 19.54 16.40 9.78
C TRP A 775 18.47 16.84 8.78
N ASP A 776 18.86 17.67 7.84
CA ASP A 776 17.97 18.27 6.85
C ASP A 776 17.92 17.40 5.59
N PRO A 777 16.81 16.67 5.34
CA PRO A 777 16.69 15.82 4.16
C PRO A 777 16.61 16.62 2.85
N LEU A 778 16.29 17.92 2.88
CA LEU A 778 16.25 18.77 1.68
C LEU A 778 17.68 19.06 1.20
N THR A 779 18.55 19.49 2.12
CA THR A 779 19.92 19.92 1.78
C THR A 779 21.00 18.86 2.01
N GLY A 780 20.73 17.84 2.84
CA GLY A 780 21.71 16.87 3.32
C GLY A 780 22.62 17.39 4.44
N LYS A 781 22.41 18.63 4.91
CA LYS A 781 23.21 19.21 6.00
C LYS A 781 22.82 18.62 7.35
N THR A 782 23.78 18.53 8.27
CA THR A 782 23.56 18.09 9.66
C THR A 782 24.11 19.14 10.61
N GLN A 783 23.39 19.49 11.67
CA GLN A 783 23.85 20.43 12.69
C GLN A 783 23.50 19.96 14.10
N ALA A 784 24.26 20.39 15.11
CA ALA A 784 23.92 20.16 16.50
C ALA A 784 22.75 21.07 16.92
N LEU A 785 21.93 20.60 17.87
CA LEU A 785 20.86 21.40 18.48
C LEU A 785 21.20 21.66 19.96
N PRO A 786 22.06 22.66 20.28
CA PRO A 786 22.52 22.89 21.65
C PRO A 786 21.43 23.46 22.58
N GLN A 787 20.39 24.11 22.05
CA GLN A 787 19.28 24.63 22.84
C GLN A 787 18.24 23.51 23.06
N PHE A 788 18.35 22.81 24.18
CA PHE A 788 17.37 21.80 24.61
C PHE A 788 17.27 21.73 26.13
N LYS A 789 16.25 21.03 26.65
CA LYS A 789 16.09 20.74 28.08
C LYS A 789 15.87 19.24 28.26
N LYS A 790 16.40 18.66 29.35
CA LYS A 790 16.10 17.29 29.76
C LYS A 790 15.09 17.34 30.91
N GLN A 791 14.02 16.56 30.81
CA GLN A 791 12.96 16.48 31.83
C GLN A 791 12.47 15.04 31.93
N GLY A 792 12.80 14.35 33.02
CA GLY A 792 12.48 12.92 33.16
C GLY A 792 13.12 12.08 32.05
N ASP A 793 12.29 11.31 31.34
CA ASP A 793 12.69 10.51 30.18
C ASP A 793 12.60 11.28 28.85
N HIS A 794 12.32 12.58 28.88
CA HIS A 794 12.21 13.43 27.69
C HIS A 794 13.38 14.38 27.48
N THR A 795 13.62 14.66 26.19
CA THR A 795 14.37 15.82 25.72
C THR A 795 13.42 16.77 25.00
N ILE A 796 13.33 18.02 25.46
CA ILE A 796 12.49 19.09 24.88
C ILE A 796 13.37 20.03 24.06
N ILE A 797 13.00 20.26 22.80
CA ILE A 797 13.78 21.01 21.83
C ILE A 797 12.89 22.09 21.19
N PRO A 798 13.28 23.38 21.23
CA PRO A 798 12.69 24.41 20.39
C PRO A 798 13.06 24.14 18.93
N VAL A 799 12.04 23.95 18.09
CA VAL A 799 12.14 23.68 16.65
C VAL A 799 11.48 24.80 15.85
N ARG A 800 12.06 25.12 14.69
CA ARG A 800 11.51 26.02 13.67
C ARG A 800 11.42 25.29 12.35
N LEU A 801 10.24 25.26 11.75
CA LEU A 801 9.97 24.61 10.47
C LEU A 801 9.26 25.61 9.55
N ASP A 802 9.76 25.81 8.33
CA ASP A 802 9.04 26.54 7.29
C ASP A 802 7.76 25.78 6.85
N ALA A 803 6.96 26.36 5.96
CA ALA A 803 5.76 25.76 5.40
C ALA A 803 6.05 24.34 4.88
N TYR A 804 5.32 23.34 5.40
CA TYR A 804 5.50 21.91 5.13
C TYR A 804 6.93 21.37 5.28
N GLN A 805 7.84 22.08 5.96
CA GLN A 805 9.23 21.62 6.12
C GLN A 805 9.29 20.39 7.03
N SER A 806 10.32 19.56 6.83
CA SER A 806 10.54 18.34 7.59
C SER A 806 12.03 18.13 7.89
N TYR A 807 12.31 17.49 9.02
CA TYR A 807 13.66 17.19 9.50
C TYR A 807 13.74 15.80 10.12
N PHE A 808 14.96 15.27 10.20
CA PHE A 808 15.28 14.22 11.17
C PHE A 808 15.94 14.83 12.41
N VAL A 809 15.40 14.55 13.59
CA VAL A 809 16.05 14.81 14.88
C VAL A 809 16.70 13.51 15.35
N VAL A 810 18.03 13.48 15.32
CA VAL A 810 18.83 12.28 15.58
C VAL A 810 19.54 12.40 16.93
N PHE A 811 19.37 11.39 17.79
CA PHE A 811 20.04 11.24 19.06
C PHE A 811 21.05 10.11 18.97
N THR A 812 22.28 10.32 19.44
CA THR A 812 23.37 9.33 19.34
C THR A 812 24.11 9.22 20.66
N LYS A 813 24.44 7.99 21.10
CA LYS A 813 25.15 7.77 22.38
C LYS A 813 26.52 8.44 22.46
N ASP A 814 27.17 8.60 21.32
CA ASP A 814 28.54 9.08 21.20
C ASP A 814 28.65 10.62 21.26
N VAL A 815 27.54 11.34 21.06
CA VAL A 815 27.53 12.80 21.08
C VAL A 815 26.85 13.28 22.35
N ARG A 816 27.65 13.86 23.24
CA ARG A 816 27.19 14.45 24.51
C ARG A 816 27.68 15.87 24.63
N THR A 817 26.83 16.81 24.26
CA THR A 817 27.02 18.24 24.46
C THR A 817 26.05 18.72 25.55
N ALA A 818 26.56 19.51 26.50
CA ALA A 818 25.71 20.13 27.52
C ALA A 818 24.69 21.08 26.86
N PRO A 819 23.44 21.14 27.34
CA PRO A 819 22.47 22.09 26.84
C PRO A 819 22.94 23.53 27.07
N SER A 820 22.74 24.41 26.09
CA SER A 820 23.07 25.83 26.17
C SER A 820 21.89 26.66 25.72
N LEU A 821 21.38 27.51 26.61
CA LEU A 821 20.32 28.48 26.27
C LEU A 821 20.87 29.71 25.54
N LYS A 822 22.19 29.93 25.57
CA LYS A 822 22.86 31.04 24.87
C LYS A 822 23.00 30.78 23.37
N ASN A 823 23.25 29.53 22.98
CA ASN A 823 23.41 29.14 21.59
C ASN A 823 22.06 28.73 21.01
N LYS A 824 21.46 29.57 20.17
CA LYS A 824 20.16 29.27 19.54
C LYS A 824 20.29 28.15 18.51
N ASN A 825 19.24 27.34 18.37
CA ASN A 825 19.20 26.26 17.37
C ASN A 825 19.03 26.77 15.93
N PHE A 826 18.38 27.92 15.75
CA PHE A 826 18.03 28.48 14.45
C PHE A 826 18.39 29.97 14.44
N ASN A 827 19.06 30.40 13.37
CA ASN A 827 19.40 31.80 13.16
C ASN A 827 18.19 32.60 12.66
N THR A 828 18.23 33.90 12.87
CA THR A 828 17.27 34.84 12.32
C THR A 828 17.79 35.36 10.98
N LEU A 829 16.91 35.43 9.99
CA LEU A 829 17.20 36.02 8.69
C LEU A 829 16.63 37.42 8.61
N THR A 830 17.41 38.35 8.06
CA THR A 830 16.98 39.73 7.79
C THR A 830 17.17 40.06 6.32
N THR A 831 16.14 40.64 5.71
CA THR A 831 16.22 41.14 4.33
C THR A 831 17.10 42.37 4.29
N VAL A 832 18.13 42.34 3.44
CA VAL A 832 19.13 43.40 3.33
C VAL A 832 19.12 44.12 1.99
N ALA A 833 18.57 43.50 0.94
CA ALA A 833 18.35 44.13 -0.35
C ALA A 833 17.18 43.48 -1.09
N LYS A 834 16.57 44.22 -2.02
CA LYS A 834 15.63 43.68 -3.02
C LYS A 834 16.32 43.65 -4.39
N ILE A 835 16.02 42.66 -5.21
CA ILE A 835 16.48 42.59 -6.60
C ILE A 835 15.29 42.97 -7.50
N ASP A 836 15.04 44.28 -7.61
CA ASP A 836 13.88 44.89 -8.26
C ASP A 836 14.22 45.59 -9.59
N GLY A 837 13.20 46.09 -10.30
CA GLY A 837 13.33 46.65 -11.64
C GLY A 837 13.27 45.59 -12.76
N PRO A 838 13.67 45.93 -14.00
CA PRO A 838 13.45 45.09 -15.16
C PRO A 838 14.23 43.77 -15.11
N TRP A 839 13.64 42.72 -15.67
CA TRP A 839 14.23 41.38 -15.83
C TRP A 839 14.20 41.00 -17.31
N ASN A 840 15.31 40.43 -17.80
CA ASN A 840 15.31 39.81 -19.12
C ASN A 840 14.78 38.38 -18.98
N VAL A 841 13.75 38.04 -19.75
CA VAL A 841 13.08 36.74 -19.69
C VAL A 841 13.08 36.10 -21.07
N SER A 842 13.48 34.84 -21.16
CA SER A 842 13.43 34.05 -22.39
C SER A 842 12.56 32.81 -22.22
N PHE A 843 11.68 32.58 -23.18
CA PHE A 843 10.85 31.37 -23.28
C PHE A 843 11.27 30.55 -24.51
N ASP A 844 10.87 29.28 -24.55
CA ASP A 844 11.11 28.43 -25.71
C ASP A 844 10.08 28.72 -26.81
N ALA A 845 10.56 29.21 -27.96
CA ALA A 845 9.74 29.51 -29.12
C ALA A 845 9.07 28.26 -29.71
N LYS A 846 9.65 27.07 -29.50
CA LYS A 846 9.04 25.79 -29.92
C LYS A 846 7.71 25.52 -29.20
N TRP A 847 7.53 26.08 -27.99
CA TRP A 847 6.32 25.93 -27.18
C TRP A 847 5.44 27.19 -27.18
N GLY A 848 5.67 28.09 -28.16
CA GLY A 848 4.86 29.29 -28.39
C GLY A 848 5.27 30.52 -27.58
N GLY A 849 6.32 30.42 -26.75
CA GLY A 849 6.82 31.55 -25.97
C GLY A 849 7.70 32.51 -26.76
N PRO A 850 7.85 33.77 -26.34
CA PRO A 850 8.78 34.70 -26.98
C PRO A 850 10.24 34.35 -26.64
N LYS A 851 11.11 34.32 -27.65
CA LYS A 851 12.54 34.03 -27.47
C LYS A 851 13.22 34.95 -26.46
N ASN A 852 12.86 36.23 -26.43
CA ASN A 852 13.31 37.22 -25.45
C ASN A 852 12.23 38.28 -25.22
N ILE A 853 12.05 38.70 -23.97
CA ILE A 853 11.17 39.80 -23.57
C ILE A 853 11.68 40.45 -22.27
N ILE A 854 11.36 41.72 -22.05
CA ILE A 854 11.67 42.42 -20.80
C ILE A 854 10.43 42.45 -19.92
N PHE A 855 10.56 41.94 -18.69
CA PHE A 855 9.57 42.10 -17.64
C PHE A 855 9.97 43.30 -16.79
N ASN A 856 9.31 44.45 -16.98
CA ASN A 856 9.59 45.66 -16.18
C ASN A 856 9.39 45.41 -14.68
N GLN A 857 8.47 44.51 -14.33
CA GLN A 857 8.24 43.97 -13.00
C GLN A 857 7.91 42.48 -13.10
N LEU A 858 8.26 41.72 -12.06
CA LEU A 858 7.84 40.33 -11.92
C LEU A 858 6.31 40.27 -11.82
N SER A 859 5.70 39.38 -12.58
CA SER A 859 4.25 39.24 -12.69
C SER A 859 3.89 37.81 -13.08
N ASP A 860 2.67 37.41 -12.74
CA ASP A 860 2.12 36.11 -13.11
C ASP A 860 1.93 36.00 -14.62
N TRP A 861 2.42 34.91 -15.24
CA TRP A 861 2.31 34.72 -16.69
C TRP A 861 0.86 34.78 -17.18
N ILE A 862 -0.11 34.32 -16.39
CA ILE A 862 -1.53 34.31 -16.84
C ILE A 862 -2.14 35.71 -16.98
N SER A 863 -1.51 36.72 -16.36
CA SER A 863 -1.90 38.12 -16.47
C SER A 863 -1.29 38.84 -17.66
N ARG A 864 -0.35 38.19 -18.36
CA ARG A 864 0.34 38.76 -19.51
C ARG A 864 -0.60 38.86 -20.72
N PRO A 865 -0.49 39.95 -21.51
CA PRO A 865 -1.30 40.12 -22.72
C PRO A 865 -0.87 39.20 -23.87
N GLU A 866 0.38 38.72 -23.87
CA GLU A 866 0.90 37.86 -24.92
C GLU A 866 0.38 36.42 -24.74
N ASP A 867 -0.43 35.92 -25.68
CA ASP A 867 -0.95 34.54 -25.63
C ASP A 867 0.15 33.47 -25.52
N GLY A 868 1.30 33.74 -26.14
CA GLY A 868 2.50 32.90 -26.06
C GLY A 868 3.11 32.80 -24.65
N ILE A 869 2.81 33.75 -23.75
CA ILE A 869 3.19 33.73 -22.34
C ILE A 869 2.01 33.29 -21.46
N LYS A 870 0.81 33.85 -21.71
CA LYS A 870 -0.41 33.59 -20.95
C LYS A 870 -0.76 32.11 -20.85
N TYR A 871 -0.59 31.37 -21.95
CA TYR A 871 -0.84 29.93 -22.04
C TYR A 871 0.46 29.13 -22.08
N TYR A 872 1.60 29.70 -21.67
CA TYR A 872 2.87 28.99 -21.74
C TYR A 872 2.92 27.86 -20.71
N SER A 873 3.44 26.71 -21.13
CA SER A 873 3.85 25.62 -20.25
C SER A 873 5.25 25.15 -20.63
N GLY A 874 6.16 25.16 -19.67
CA GLY A 874 7.57 24.84 -19.91
C GLY A 874 8.49 25.59 -18.96
N ILE A 875 9.73 25.78 -19.38
CA ILE A 875 10.75 26.52 -18.63
C ILE A 875 10.90 27.92 -19.23
N ALA A 876 10.91 28.95 -18.38
CA ALA A 876 11.32 30.30 -18.73
C ALA A 876 12.58 30.69 -17.94
N THR A 877 13.52 31.37 -18.57
CA THR A 877 14.79 31.77 -17.93
C THR A 877 14.79 33.27 -17.67
N TYR A 878 14.91 33.65 -16.40
CA TYR A 878 15.04 35.03 -15.93
C TYR A 878 16.50 35.34 -15.70
N THR A 879 17.00 36.46 -16.24
CA THR A 879 18.39 36.89 -16.06
C THR A 879 18.47 38.32 -15.55
N LYS A 880 19.42 38.57 -14.63
CA LYS A 880 19.64 39.88 -14.03
C LYS A 880 21.05 40.04 -13.47
N SER A 881 21.56 41.26 -13.52
CA SER A 881 22.78 41.64 -12.82
C SER A 881 22.47 42.45 -11.56
N PHE A 882 23.21 42.22 -10.48
CA PHE A 882 23.07 43.01 -9.25
C PHE A 882 24.40 43.18 -8.48
N ASP A 883 24.45 44.24 -7.66
CA ASP A 883 25.56 44.55 -6.75
C ASP A 883 25.12 44.35 -5.29
N PHE A 884 26.05 43.98 -4.41
CA PHE A 884 25.78 43.96 -2.97
C PHE A 884 25.73 45.38 -2.40
N PRO A 885 24.88 45.64 -1.38
CA PRO A 885 24.95 46.88 -0.63
C PRO A 885 26.36 47.10 -0.03
N ALA A 886 26.89 48.32 -0.16
CA ALA A 886 28.28 48.64 0.17
C ALA A 886 28.66 48.36 1.64
N ASN A 887 27.70 48.49 2.56
CA ASN A 887 27.83 48.24 4.01
C ASN A 887 27.84 46.75 4.39
N ILE A 888 27.53 45.85 3.46
CA ILE A 888 27.35 44.41 3.72
C ILE A 888 28.48 43.58 3.10
N ALA A 889 29.07 44.08 2.01
CA ALA A 889 30.16 43.44 1.27
C ALA A 889 31.48 43.25 2.06
N SER A 890 31.56 43.72 3.31
CA SER A 890 32.72 43.61 4.21
C SER A 890 32.57 42.57 5.32
N ASP A 891 31.36 42.03 5.56
CA ASP A 891 31.12 41.07 6.64
C ASP A 891 31.43 39.62 6.21
N LYS A 892 32.69 39.21 6.35
CA LYS A 892 33.17 37.87 5.98
C LYS A 892 32.58 36.73 6.84
N LYS A 893 31.88 37.04 7.95
CA LYS A 893 31.30 36.02 8.85
C LYS A 893 29.82 35.77 8.58
N ALA A 894 29.17 36.64 7.82
CA ALA A 894 27.75 36.52 7.52
C ALA A 894 27.47 35.49 6.43
N THR A 895 26.36 34.75 6.59
CA THR A 895 25.82 33.87 5.54
C THR A 895 24.71 34.61 4.79
N PHE A 896 24.77 34.62 3.46
CA PHE A 896 23.81 35.29 2.60
C PHE A 896 22.98 34.30 1.80
N PHE A 897 21.71 34.65 1.58
CA PHE A 897 20.76 33.88 0.80
C PHE A 897 20.09 34.77 -0.24
N ILE A 898 19.77 34.20 -1.40
CA ILE A 898 18.73 34.74 -2.28
C ILE A 898 17.42 34.03 -1.93
N ASP A 899 16.39 34.80 -1.59
CA ASP A 899 15.01 34.34 -1.41
C ASP A 899 14.21 34.77 -2.63
N LEU A 900 13.54 33.81 -3.30
CA LEU A 900 12.79 34.04 -4.53
C LEU A 900 11.38 34.58 -4.28
N GLY A 901 10.89 34.58 -3.04
CA GLY A 901 9.50 34.90 -2.73
C GLY A 901 8.54 33.86 -3.30
N ASN A 902 7.55 34.31 -4.06
CA ASN A 902 6.55 33.43 -4.65
C ASN A 902 7.01 32.92 -6.04
N VAL A 903 7.05 31.60 -6.19
CA VAL A 903 7.43 30.88 -7.42
C VAL A 903 6.35 29.88 -7.77
N LYS A 904 6.03 29.79 -9.06
CA LYS A 904 5.08 28.82 -9.64
C LYS A 904 5.70 28.10 -10.84
N ASP A 905 6.19 26.87 -10.70
CA ASP A 905 6.09 25.96 -9.53
C ASP A 905 7.43 25.36 -9.08
N LEU A 906 8.50 25.42 -9.88
CA LEU A 906 9.87 25.07 -9.48
C LEU A 906 10.86 26.09 -10.06
N ALA A 907 12.00 26.30 -9.39
CA ALA A 907 13.05 27.18 -9.86
C ALA A 907 14.46 26.59 -9.70
N ARG A 908 15.26 26.54 -10.77
CA ARG A 908 16.71 26.33 -10.69
C ARG A 908 17.42 27.67 -10.62
N VAL A 909 18.34 27.83 -9.68
CA VAL A 909 19.08 29.09 -9.50
C VAL A 909 20.55 28.90 -9.85
N LYS A 910 21.06 29.75 -10.75
CA LYS A 910 22.50 29.85 -11.02
C LYS A 910 22.99 31.25 -10.68
N LEU A 911 24.15 31.33 -10.03
CA LEU A 911 24.82 32.59 -9.72
C LEU A 911 26.23 32.55 -10.27
N ASN A 912 26.58 33.52 -11.13
CA ASN A 912 27.89 33.62 -11.76
C ASN A 912 28.30 32.32 -12.49
N GLY A 913 27.33 31.67 -13.13
CA GLY A 913 27.52 30.40 -13.86
C GLY A 913 27.49 29.14 -12.99
N LYS A 914 27.47 29.26 -11.66
CA LYS A 914 27.40 28.12 -10.74
C LYS A 914 25.95 27.75 -10.42
N ASP A 915 25.57 26.50 -10.68
CA ASP A 915 24.29 25.92 -10.27
C ASP A 915 24.26 25.77 -8.75
N LEU A 916 23.24 26.36 -8.12
CA LEU A 916 23.03 26.33 -6.68
C LEU A 916 21.89 25.40 -6.26
N GLY A 917 21.30 24.67 -7.21
CA GLY A 917 20.25 23.68 -6.99
C GLY A 917 18.85 24.15 -7.44
N VAL A 918 17.89 23.26 -7.24
CA VAL A 918 16.47 23.45 -7.56
C VAL A 918 15.67 23.67 -6.28
N LEU A 919 14.92 24.77 -6.25
CA LEU A 919 13.89 25.07 -5.27
C LEU A 919 12.55 24.55 -5.78
N TRP A 920 11.92 23.66 -5.03
CA TRP A 920 10.63 23.04 -5.37
C TRP A 920 9.63 23.11 -4.21
N THR A 921 10.04 23.64 -3.06
CA THR A 921 9.26 23.79 -1.84
C THR A 921 9.87 24.86 -0.95
N ALA A 922 9.16 25.22 0.13
CA ALA A 922 9.66 26.17 1.11
C ALA A 922 10.80 25.57 1.98
N PRO A 923 11.75 26.40 2.44
CA PRO A 923 11.90 27.81 2.10
C PRO A 923 12.42 28.01 0.66
N TRP A 924 11.88 28.99 -0.05
CA TRP A 924 12.24 29.35 -1.43
C TRP A 924 13.55 30.14 -1.52
N ARG A 925 14.59 29.68 -0.83
CA ARG A 925 15.87 30.37 -0.73
C ARG A 925 17.07 29.46 -0.91
N VAL A 926 18.15 30.05 -1.40
CA VAL A 926 19.41 29.38 -1.69
C VAL A 926 20.59 30.18 -1.15
N GLU A 927 21.55 29.48 -0.55
CA GLU A 927 22.77 30.09 0.01
C GLU A 927 23.70 30.56 -1.12
N ILE A 928 24.16 31.81 -1.03
CA ILE A 928 25.00 32.43 -2.07
C ILE A 928 26.40 32.83 -1.59
N SER A 929 26.70 32.70 -0.29
CA SER A 929 27.92 33.21 0.35
C SER A 929 29.21 32.80 -0.38
N ALA A 930 29.30 31.56 -0.85
CA ALA A 930 30.48 31.03 -1.52
C ALA A 930 30.61 31.41 -3.01
N SER A 931 29.57 32.00 -3.60
CA SER A 931 29.48 32.26 -5.06
C SER A 931 29.26 33.75 -5.38
N ALA A 932 28.90 34.54 -4.38
CA ALA A 932 28.60 35.95 -4.50
C ALA A 932 29.86 36.81 -4.69
N LEU A 933 29.79 37.75 -5.63
CA LEU A 933 30.76 38.83 -5.85
C LEU A 933 30.24 40.12 -5.21
N LYS A 934 31.13 41.10 -5.00
CA LYS A 934 30.71 42.41 -4.48
C LYS A 934 29.86 43.19 -5.50
N LYS A 935 30.20 43.07 -6.78
CA LYS A 935 29.55 43.75 -7.90
C LYS A 935 29.38 42.78 -9.08
N GLN A 936 28.46 43.12 -9.98
CA GLN A 936 28.20 42.43 -11.24
C GLN A 936 27.88 40.95 -11.09
N ASN A 937 27.14 40.59 -10.04
CA ASN A 937 26.62 39.24 -9.91
C ASN A 937 25.62 38.97 -11.02
N LYS A 938 25.84 37.90 -11.81
CA LYS A 938 24.91 37.43 -12.83
C LYS A 938 24.02 36.35 -12.23
N LEU A 939 22.75 36.69 -12.03
CA LEU A 939 21.71 35.79 -11.54
C LEU A 939 20.91 35.26 -12.72
N GLU A 940 20.77 33.94 -12.77
CA GLU A 940 19.90 33.23 -13.70
C GLU A 940 18.93 32.35 -12.89
N ILE A 941 17.64 32.47 -13.18
CA ILE A 941 16.58 31.69 -12.55
C ILE A 941 15.74 31.04 -13.65
N GLU A 942 15.87 29.72 -13.80
CA GLU A 942 15.00 28.94 -14.69
C GLU A 942 13.75 28.54 -13.90
N VAL A 943 12.57 28.96 -14.33
CA VAL A 943 11.28 28.61 -13.69
C VAL A 943 10.49 27.67 -14.58
N ALA A 944 10.09 26.52 -14.01
CA ALA A 944 9.19 25.56 -14.65
C ALA A 944 7.79 25.64 -14.03
N ASN A 945 6.74 25.73 -14.86
CA ASN A 945 5.35 25.55 -14.44
C ASN A 945 4.84 24.17 -14.89
N ARG A 946 3.51 23.99 -15.03
CA ARG A 946 2.84 22.74 -15.41
C ARG A 946 2.19 22.82 -16.80
N TRP A 947 1.89 21.68 -17.41
CA TRP A 947 1.20 21.54 -18.71
C TRP A 947 -0.22 22.12 -18.87
N PRO A 948 -1.07 22.26 -17.83
CA PRO A 948 -2.46 22.67 -18.00
C PRO A 948 -2.66 23.95 -18.82
N ASN A 949 -1.86 24.99 -18.60
CA ASN A 949 -2.05 26.27 -19.29
C ASN A 949 -1.91 26.14 -20.82
N ARG A 950 -0.92 25.37 -21.30
CA ARG A 950 -0.73 25.15 -22.74
C ARG A 950 -1.81 24.26 -23.33
N LEU A 951 -2.23 23.21 -22.61
CA LEU A 951 -3.36 22.36 -23.00
C LEU A 951 -4.66 23.16 -23.15
N ILE A 952 -4.96 24.04 -22.19
CA ILE A 952 -6.13 24.94 -22.22
C ILE A 952 -6.05 25.92 -23.39
N GLY A 953 -4.86 26.51 -23.62
CA GLY A 953 -4.65 27.41 -24.75
C GLY A 953 -4.82 26.73 -26.11
N ASP A 954 -4.34 25.49 -26.23
CA ASP A 954 -4.40 24.71 -27.47
C ASP A 954 -5.80 24.17 -27.77
N ASP A 955 -6.67 24.04 -26.77
CA ASP A 955 -8.05 23.61 -26.98
C ASP A 955 -8.88 24.62 -27.80
N LYS A 956 -8.36 25.83 -28.01
CA LYS A 956 -8.93 26.83 -28.93
C LYS A 956 -8.62 26.55 -30.41
N ILE A 957 -7.68 25.65 -30.69
CA ILE A 957 -7.24 25.25 -32.02
C ILE A 957 -7.93 23.92 -32.36
N ALA A 958 -8.24 23.66 -33.64
CA ALA A 958 -8.85 22.40 -34.06
C ALA A 958 -8.04 21.17 -33.55
N ASN A 959 -8.74 20.14 -33.07
CA ASN A 959 -8.12 18.90 -32.61
C ASN A 959 -7.61 18.09 -33.81
N ASP A 960 -6.38 17.60 -33.71
CA ASP A 960 -5.71 16.72 -34.68
C ASP A 960 -5.19 15.42 -34.03
N GLY A 961 -5.66 15.13 -32.80
CA GLY A 961 -5.38 13.93 -32.03
C GLY A 961 -6.41 12.81 -32.22
N ILE A 962 -6.52 11.94 -31.22
CA ILE A 962 -7.39 10.76 -31.23
C ILE A 962 -8.86 11.18 -31.34
N VAL A 963 -9.61 10.49 -32.20
CA VAL A 963 -11.06 10.64 -32.39
C VAL A 963 -11.67 9.26 -32.54
N ASN A 964 -12.80 8.99 -31.86
CA ASN A 964 -13.49 7.70 -31.89
C ASN A 964 -12.58 6.50 -31.59
N ASP A 965 -11.69 6.64 -30.61
CA ASP A 965 -10.72 5.62 -30.21
C ASP A 965 -9.81 5.12 -31.34
N GLN A 966 -9.51 5.99 -32.32
CA GLN A 966 -8.58 5.70 -33.41
C GLN A 966 -7.37 6.62 -33.41
N TRP A 967 -6.21 6.04 -33.73
CA TRP A 967 -4.99 6.81 -33.95
C TRP A 967 -5.12 7.73 -35.18
N PRO A 968 -4.55 8.95 -35.14
CA PRO A 968 -4.54 9.83 -36.30
C PRO A 968 -3.76 9.23 -37.47
N ASP A 969 -4.32 9.33 -38.67
CA ASP A 969 -3.68 8.86 -39.92
C ASP A 969 -2.26 9.40 -40.13
N TRP A 970 -2.05 10.68 -39.81
CA TRP A 970 -0.73 11.31 -39.97
C TRP A 970 0.30 10.68 -39.05
N LEU A 971 -0.09 10.27 -37.84
CA LEU A 971 0.80 9.64 -36.87
C LEU A 971 1.14 8.22 -37.32
N MET A 972 0.12 7.44 -37.70
CA MET A 972 0.29 6.05 -38.14
C MET A 972 1.12 5.92 -39.42
N LYS A 973 1.00 6.90 -40.34
CA LYS A 973 1.72 6.92 -41.63
C LYS A 973 3.05 7.68 -41.55
N GLY A 974 3.44 8.21 -40.38
CA GLY A 974 4.67 9.00 -40.22
C GLY A 974 4.69 10.30 -41.03
N LEU A 975 3.52 10.89 -41.30
CA LEU A 975 3.36 12.14 -42.03
C LEU A 975 3.54 13.35 -41.11
N PRO A 976 3.85 14.54 -41.66
CA PRO A 976 3.87 15.77 -40.87
C PRO A 976 2.54 16.03 -40.15
N ARG A 977 2.61 16.45 -38.88
CA ARG A 977 1.42 16.79 -38.09
C ARG A 977 0.68 17.97 -38.74
N PRO A 978 -0.63 17.84 -39.05
CA PRO A 978 -1.36 18.85 -39.81
C PRO A 978 -1.85 20.03 -38.96
N GLY A 979 -2.05 19.82 -37.65
CA GLY A 979 -2.57 20.86 -36.76
C GLY A 979 -1.52 21.85 -36.29
N LYS A 980 -2.01 22.97 -35.74
CA LYS A 980 -1.18 24.05 -35.17
C LYS A 980 -1.07 23.99 -33.64
N ARG A 981 -1.59 22.92 -33.02
CA ARG A 981 -1.47 22.70 -31.57
C ARG A 981 -0.02 22.44 -31.21
N TYR A 982 0.45 23.04 -30.12
CA TYR A 982 1.78 22.74 -29.56
C TYR A 982 1.79 21.38 -28.88
N THR A 983 0.68 21.03 -28.24
CA THR A 983 0.54 19.85 -27.38
C THR A 983 -0.15 18.70 -28.09
N PHE A 984 0.16 17.48 -27.67
CA PHE A 984 -0.54 16.25 -28.00
C PHE A 984 -0.65 15.42 -26.71
N ALA A 985 -1.86 14.98 -26.38
CA ALA A 985 -2.13 14.10 -25.24
C ALA A 985 -3.09 13.00 -25.71
N THR A 986 -2.88 11.78 -25.22
CA THR A 986 -3.73 10.63 -25.58
C THR A 986 -5.10 10.68 -24.91
N TYR A 987 -5.25 11.42 -23.81
CA TYR A 987 -6.52 11.65 -23.13
C TYR A 987 -6.80 13.16 -22.99
N HIS A 988 -8.08 13.53 -23.07
CA HIS A 988 -8.53 14.94 -23.09
C HIS A 988 -9.00 15.39 -21.70
N PHE A 989 -8.17 16.18 -21.00
CA PHE A 989 -8.42 16.61 -19.61
C PHE A 989 -8.97 18.04 -19.46
N TYR A 990 -8.74 18.90 -20.44
CA TYR A 990 -9.02 20.33 -20.35
C TYR A 990 -9.78 20.82 -21.57
N ASN A 991 -10.65 21.81 -21.35
CA ASN A 991 -11.29 22.53 -22.44
C ASN A 991 -10.89 24.01 -22.42
N LYS A 992 -11.21 24.73 -23.50
CA LYS A 992 -10.90 26.16 -23.68
C LYS A 992 -11.44 27.10 -22.59
N ASN A 993 -12.38 26.64 -21.77
CA ASN A 993 -12.99 27.40 -20.67
C ASN A 993 -12.43 27.01 -19.28
N SER A 994 -11.56 26.00 -19.20
CA SER A 994 -10.91 25.63 -17.94
C SER A 994 -10.07 26.79 -17.39
N PRO A 995 -9.97 26.97 -16.07
CA PRO A 995 -9.21 28.06 -15.46
C PRO A 995 -7.71 27.86 -15.66
N LEU A 996 -6.99 28.96 -15.91
CA LEU A 996 -5.53 28.96 -15.95
C LEU A 996 -4.93 28.91 -14.55
N TYR A 997 -3.72 28.36 -14.46
CA TYR A 997 -2.96 28.23 -13.24
C TYR A 997 -1.85 29.27 -13.17
N SER A 998 -1.73 29.94 -12.02
CA SER A 998 -0.64 30.89 -11.73
C SER A 998 0.73 30.30 -12.08
N SER A 999 1.59 31.09 -12.72
CA SER A 999 2.87 30.61 -13.28
C SER A 999 3.96 31.69 -13.25
N GLY A 1000 5.21 31.26 -13.04
CA GLY A 1000 6.40 32.10 -13.17
C GLY A 1000 7.08 32.50 -11.86
N LEU A 1001 8.06 33.40 -11.98
CA LEU A 1001 8.69 34.08 -10.85
C LEU A 1001 7.88 35.33 -10.50
N LEU A 1002 7.13 35.28 -9.39
CA LEU A 1002 6.27 36.37 -8.94
C LEU A 1002 6.99 37.28 -7.94
N GLY A 1003 7.97 36.75 -7.21
CA GLY A 1003 8.78 37.54 -6.28
C GLY A 1003 8.06 37.88 -4.97
N PRO A 1004 8.52 38.91 -4.23
CA PRO A 1004 9.73 39.68 -4.52
C PRO A 1004 11.01 38.84 -4.33
N VAL A 1005 12.01 39.04 -5.19
CA VAL A 1005 13.33 38.44 -4.99
C VAL A 1005 14.16 39.33 -4.07
N THR A 1006 14.72 38.75 -3.01
CA THR A 1006 15.45 39.48 -1.97
C THR A 1006 16.77 38.83 -1.60
N ILE A 1007 17.71 39.62 -1.09
CA ILE A 1007 18.93 39.13 -0.45
C ILE A 1007 18.69 39.16 1.05
N GLN A 1008 18.88 38.02 1.71
CA GLN A 1008 18.77 37.86 3.15
C GLN A 1008 20.12 37.59 3.79
N LYS A 1009 20.32 38.10 5.01
CA LYS A 1009 21.49 37.89 5.85
C LYS A 1009 21.09 37.05 7.06
N SER A 1010 21.83 35.96 7.34
CA SER A 1010 21.76 35.28 8.63
C SER A 1010 22.62 36.01 9.65
N ASN A 1011 22.05 36.21 10.84
CA ASN A 1011 22.83 36.62 12.02
C ASN A 1011 23.69 35.49 12.58
#